data_AF-A0A2P4P123-F1
#
_entry.id   AF-A0A2P4P123-F1
#
_cell.length_a   1.000
_cell.length_b   1.000
_cell.length_c   1.000
_cell.angle_alpha   90.00
_cell.angle_beta   90.00
_cell.angle_gamma   90.00
#
_symmetry.space_group_name_H-M   'P 1'
#
loop_
_entity.id
_entity.type
_entity.pdbx_description
1 polymer ?
#
loop_
_entity_poly.entity_id
_entity_poly.type
_entity_poly.pdbx_seq_one_letter_code
_entity_poly.pdbx_strand_id
1 'polypeptide(L)'
;MFDHDELEFKIIPIKNINDSYEKESYNVKSGFKKEKSKNDYPKWIIAISNSITNTLNEKEVLVAISRVTKSDTTSPGKKNLNNENLTSTNSNEFEEKEPEPVEIVTTDTTANEGNTVIYKIKLNQKSKPERICSDLPGGIVIFVHNDKKNYIYCLIFNVKGIFRKKFTHDLSGKRMKQFYYPKRLQDDLNTLYKRKSCITRLFNSIFDHYFFIEQYKGGTQVLQLYDLRTMEMKQFFNLHVRKSHVRKSLRKFGTPIFARSNDEKIIAFSFGFGKLFLFLVENGLEIASEDFGKGVKILFCDFINNDKTIIVIVQKSESECQILYWNLFSTSNHVKSGRKVNFVTDEENISSIARIPGKLITVDTYGNISSVFDRLINNCDPEEEGKEIHSIVIHNDNSKLVESPRKMSCSKSKNEHTIYSLYSQNKTKPLVSKEPWVIDVYDRTSVFLDKEETTQLFIGRSTIQVWRKIAGNKKVELEYIWANNVKANREETCALKVDELYIGDRSFYIKVRWDELKDNEFFEVKWPYSDNHVTPIIHACDAFEHLNYRRNKLAGNKKQHVFEDMKDRISYIIWRFIKNKPNIWRLMDVRFDIMAKVIIGGSNTLIKYILFGDGKDKNWNLHIPKINRWENEDEKKFKIETIEKKGETRIKNLSDLQIAIRLCKKGLECNRRSLIVAYLLEYYTENSLKHIGWLSTVSEALPDLSNKCNLSLKLH
;
A
#
# COMPACT_ATOMS: atom_id res chain seq x y z
N MET A 1 -30.44 4.81 -4.66
CA MET A 1 -31.39 3.67 -4.57
C MET A 1 -32.27 3.70 -5.80
N PHE A 2 -32.60 2.55 -6.40
CA PHE A 2 -33.47 2.48 -7.59
C PHE A 2 -34.49 1.37 -7.42
N ASP A 3 -35.73 1.74 -7.70
CA ASP A 3 -36.86 0.87 -7.80
C ASP A 3 -37.08 0.54 -9.29
N HIS A 4 -36.90 -0.73 -9.64
CA HIS A 4 -36.99 -1.18 -11.02
C HIS A 4 -38.43 -1.48 -11.46
N ASP A 5 -39.36 -1.68 -10.53
CA ASP A 5 -40.77 -1.89 -10.82
C ASP A 5 -41.44 -0.56 -11.17
N GLU A 6 -41.13 0.48 -10.38
CA GLU A 6 -41.61 1.83 -10.65
C GLU A 6 -40.73 2.61 -11.62
N LEU A 7 -39.52 2.13 -11.93
CA LEU A 7 -38.53 2.84 -12.74
C LEU A 7 -38.28 4.25 -12.15
N GLU A 8 -37.96 4.28 -10.86
CA GLU A 8 -37.68 5.49 -10.12
C GLU A 8 -36.39 5.35 -9.31
N PHE A 9 -35.55 6.39 -9.28
CA PHE A 9 -34.38 6.41 -8.39
C PHE A 9 -34.45 7.55 -7.39
N LYS A 10 -33.77 7.35 -6.25
CA LYS A 10 -33.60 8.31 -5.16
C LYS A 10 -32.12 8.49 -4.87
N ILE A 11 -31.69 9.74 -4.69
CA ILE A 11 -30.34 10.10 -4.21
C ILE A 11 -30.42 10.36 -2.71
N ILE A 12 -29.58 9.67 -1.94
CA ILE A 12 -29.58 9.74 -0.49
C ILE A 12 -28.23 10.30 -0.03
N PRO A 13 -28.19 11.51 0.57
CA PRO A 13 -26.98 12.04 1.17
C PRO A 13 -26.55 11.20 2.38
N ILE A 14 -25.24 10.96 2.53
CA ILE A 14 -24.67 10.12 3.61
C ILE A 14 -25.09 10.59 5.01
N LYS A 15 -25.27 11.90 5.23
CA LYS A 15 -25.66 12.45 6.54
C LYS A 15 -27.07 12.03 6.98
N ASN A 16 -27.94 11.64 6.06
CA ASN A 16 -29.39 11.42 6.30
C ASN A 16 -29.80 9.97 6.04
N ILE A 17 -28.88 9.00 6.19
CA ILE A 17 -29.17 7.57 5.98
C ILE A 17 -30.27 7.09 6.94
N ASN A 18 -30.28 7.60 8.18
CA ASN A 18 -31.25 7.22 9.21
C ASN A 18 -32.46 8.17 9.33
N ASP A 19 -32.46 9.31 8.62
CA ASP A 19 -33.55 10.28 8.73
C ASP A 19 -34.67 9.98 7.74
N SER A 20 -35.89 9.91 8.27
CA SER A 20 -37.15 9.61 7.58
C SER A 20 -37.76 10.84 6.86
N TYR A 21 -36.95 11.68 6.23
CA TYR A 21 -37.51 12.76 5.41
C TYR A 21 -38.05 12.19 4.09
N GLU A 22 -39.18 12.72 3.62
CA GLU A 22 -39.71 12.47 2.28
C GLU A 22 -38.63 12.73 1.23
N LYS A 23 -38.10 11.64 0.66
CA LYS A 23 -37.03 11.67 -0.34
C LYS A 23 -37.68 11.70 -1.72
N GLU A 24 -37.58 12.83 -2.43
CA GLU A 24 -38.08 13.01 -3.80
C GLU A 24 -37.56 11.88 -4.71
N SER A 25 -38.48 11.21 -5.42
CA SER A 25 -38.15 10.17 -6.41
C SER A 25 -38.10 10.75 -7.81
N TYR A 26 -37.14 10.27 -8.59
CA TYR A 26 -36.95 10.68 -9.98
C TYR A 26 -37.47 9.61 -10.91
N ASN A 27 -38.52 9.93 -11.68
CA ASN A 27 -39.11 9.01 -12.63
C ASN A 27 -38.30 8.93 -13.94
N VAL A 28 -37.97 7.70 -14.37
CA VAL A 28 -37.20 7.44 -15.61
C VAL A 28 -37.97 6.61 -16.64
N LYS A 29 -39.29 6.50 -16.52
CA LYS A 29 -40.18 5.73 -17.43
C LYS A 29 -40.01 6.13 -18.90
N SER A 30 -39.70 7.39 -19.20
CA SER A 30 -39.50 7.84 -20.59
C SER A 30 -38.23 7.30 -21.26
N GLY A 31 -37.34 6.63 -20.52
CA GLY A 31 -36.08 6.08 -21.05
C GLY A 31 -36.10 4.57 -21.28
N PHE A 32 -37.14 3.89 -20.80
CA PHE A 32 -37.22 2.44 -20.77
C PHE A 32 -38.66 1.94 -20.95
N LYS A 33 -38.82 0.79 -21.59
CA LYS A 33 -40.13 0.14 -21.71
C LYS A 33 -40.50 -0.57 -20.39
N LYS A 34 -41.74 -0.39 -19.91
CA LYS A 34 -42.31 -1.15 -18.78
C LYS A 34 -42.62 -2.57 -19.24
N GLU A 35 -41.98 -3.58 -18.63
CA GLU A 35 -42.23 -4.99 -18.91
C GLU A 35 -42.10 -5.83 -17.63
N LYS A 36 -42.90 -6.90 -17.51
CA LYS A 36 -42.74 -7.88 -16.43
C LYS A 36 -41.54 -8.76 -16.72
N SER A 37 -40.69 -8.98 -15.71
CA SER A 37 -39.52 -9.85 -15.84
C SER A 37 -39.95 -11.25 -16.30
N LYS A 38 -39.23 -11.79 -17.29
CA LYS A 38 -39.37 -13.18 -17.75
C LYS A 38 -37.97 -13.79 -17.74
N ASN A 39 -37.77 -14.84 -16.96
CA ASN A 39 -36.51 -15.60 -16.88
C ASN A 39 -35.28 -14.74 -16.50
N ASP A 40 -35.33 -14.05 -15.34
CA ASP A 40 -34.22 -13.28 -14.74
C ASP A 40 -33.68 -12.08 -15.55
N TYR A 41 -34.42 -11.65 -16.58
CA TYR A 41 -34.11 -10.47 -17.38
C TYR A 41 -35.35 -9.56 -17.53
N PRO A 42 -35.15 -8.25 -17.77
CA PRO A 42 -33.85 -7.55 -17.84
C PRO A 42 -33.19 -7.38 -16.47
N LYS A 43 -31.85 -7.32 -16.43
CA LYS A 43 -31.09 -6.93 -15.24
C LYS A 43 -30.82 -5.43 -15.27
N TRP A 44 -30.85 -4.78 -14.11
CA TRP A 44 -30.64 -3.35 -13.98
C TRP A 44 -29.31 -3.06 -13.31
N ILE A 45 -28.50 -2.18 -13.92
CA ILE A 45 -27.21 -1.74 -13.39
C ILE A 45 -27.17 -0.23 -13.34
N ILE A 46 -26.62 0.32 -12.26
CA ILE A 46 -26.62 1.76 -12.00
C ILE A 46 -25.23 2.19 -11.58
N ALA A 47 -24.81 3.35 -12.11
CA ALA A 47 -23.62 4.04 -11.67
C ALA A 47 -23.92 5.51 -11.40
N ILE A 48 -23.21 6.08 -10.44
CA ILE A 48 -23.23 7.50 -10.11
C ILE A 48 -21.81 8.05 -10.20
N SER A 49 -21.64 9.22 -10.81
CA SER A 49 -20.35 9.90 -10.87
C SER A 49 -20.04 10.64 -9.57
N ASN A 50 -18.79 11.09 -9.42
CA ASN A 50 -18.46 12.09 -8.40
C ASN A 50 -19.16 13.41 -8.78
N SER A 51 -19.35 14.27 -7.78
CA SER A 51 -19.91 15.60 -8.00
C SER A 51 -18.92 16.48 -8.77
N ILE A 52 -19.38 17.08 -9.85
CA ILE A 52 -18.67 18.16 -10.55
C ILE A 52 -19.26 19.48 -10.10
N THR A 53 -18.40 20.48 -9.90
CA THR A 53 -18.87 21.85 -9.65
C THR A 53 -18.80 22.61 -10.96
N ASN A 54 -19.95 23.06 -11.46
CA ASN A 54 -20.03 23.85 -12.69
C ASN A 54 -19.52 25.30 -12.45
N THR A 55 -19.35 26.07 -13.51
CA THR A 55 -18.92 27.49 -13.50
C THR A 55 -19.80 28.39 -12.64
N LEU A 56 -21.06 28.00 -12.42
CA LEU A 56 -22.04 28.67 -11.54
C LEU A 56 -21.95 28.21 -10.06
N ASN A 57 -20.91 27.46 -9.68
CA ASN A 57 -20.76 26.84 -8.36
C ASN A 57 -21.86 25.82 -7.99
N GLU A 58 -22.60 25.33 -8.98
CA GLU A 58 -23.63 24.30 -8.81
C GLU A 58 -22.99 22.90 -8.79
N LYS A 59 -23.39 22.06 -7.82
CA LYS A 59 -22.95 20.66 -7.77
C LYS A 59 -23.84 19.77 -8.64
N GLU A 60 -23.24 19.18 -9.66
CA GLU A 60 -23.90 18.31 -10.63
C GLU A 60 -23.34 16.88 -10.54
N VAL A 61 -24.20 15.88 -10.74
CA VAL A 61 -23.81 14.46 -10.83
C VAL A 61 -24.43 13.82 -12.06
N LEU A 62 -23.74 12.82 -12.61
CA LEU A 62 -24.26 11.94 -13.64
C LEU A 62 -24.77 10.65 -13.00
N VAL A 63 -25.98 10.24 -13.39
CA VAL A 63 -26.56 8.95 -13.03
C VAL A 63 -26.81 8.17 -14.31
N ALA A 64 -26.13 7.04 -14.45
CA ALA A 64 -26.32 6.11 -15.55
C ALA A 64 -27.18 4.94 -15.08
N ILE A 65 -28.21 4.61 -15.85
CA ILE A 65 -29.07 3.45 -15.62
C ILE A 65 -28.99 2.59 -16.88
N SER A 66 -28.61 1.32 -16.72
CA SER A 66 -28.50 0.36 -17.80
C SER A 66 -29.52 -0.76 -17.64
N ARG A 67 -30.31 -0.98 -18.70
CA ARG A 67 -31.15 -2.15 -18.91
C ARG A 67 -30.32 -3.18 -19.67
N VAL A 68 -29.93 -4.25 -18.99
CA VAL A 68 -29.13 -5.33 -19.55
C VAL A 68 -30.04 -6.48 -19.95
N THR A 69 -30.01 -6.89 -21.21
CA THR A 69 -30.78 -8.01 -21.72
C THR A 69 -29.90 -9.22 -21.99
N LYS A 70 -30.51 -10.35 -22.37
CA LYS A 70 -29.77 -11.59 -22.61
C LYS A 70 -28.71 -11.42 -23.72
N SER A 71 -29.01 -10.65 -24.78
CA SER A 71 -28.08 -10.39 -25.89
C SER A 71 -26.80 -9.69 -25.45
N ASP A 72 -26.84 -8.90 -24.38
CA ASP A 72 -25.68 -8.20 -23.85
C ASP A 72 -24.75 -9.12 -23.05
N THR A 73 -25.25 -10.30 -22.65
CA THR A 73 -24.57 -11.19 -21.70
C THR A 73 -24.21 -12.57 -22.25
N THR A 74 -24.72 -12.93 -23.43
CA THR A 74 -24.45 -14.22 -24.07
C THR A 74 -23.86 -14.03 -25.45
N SER A 75 -22.82 -14.79 -25.77
CA SER A 75 -22.23 -14.75 -27.10
C SER A 75 -23.12 -15.49 -28.10
N PRO A 76 -23.48 -14.87 -29.24
CA PRO A 76 -23.93 -15.65 -30.38
C PRO A 76 -22.72 -16.51 -30.80
N GLY A 77 -22.84 -17.83 -30.80
CA GLY A 77 -21.73 -18.70 -31.17
C GLY A 77 -21.18 -18.34 -32.57
N LYS A 78 -19.88 -18.56 -32.82
CA LYS A 78 -19.29 -18.35 -34.16
C LYS A 78 -20.17 -19.03 -35.23
N LYS A 79 -20.82 -18.25 -36.10
CA LYS A 79 -21.09 -18.71 -37.47
C LYS A 79 -19.71 -18.77 -38.14
N ASN A 80 -19.43 -19.86 -38.85
CA ASN A 80 -18.16 -20.10 -39.53
C ASN A 80 -17.66 -18.82 -40.23
N LEU A 81 -16.65 -18.16 -39.66
CA LEU A 81 -15.86 -17.21 -40.41
C LEU A 81 -15.02 -18.04 -41.36
N ASN A 82 -15.28 -17.87 -42.66
CA ASN A 82 -14.41 -18.37 -43.70
C ASN A 82 -12.98 -17.84 -43.47
N ASN A 83 -12.02 -18.70 -43.79
CA ASN A 83 -10.59 -18.47 -43.67
C ASN A 83 -10.17 -17.11 -44.25
N GLU A 84 -10.02 -16.10 -43.38
CA GLU A 84 -9.13 -14.98 -43.62
C GLU A 84 -7.95 -15.12 -42.65
N ASN A 85 -6.75 -15.02 -43.23
CA ASN A 85 -5.46 -15.38 -42.67
C ASN A 85 -5.24 -14.89 -41.23
N LEU A 86 -5.51 -15.78 -40.26
CA LEU A 86 -5.09 -15.62 -38.86
C LEU A 86 -3.57 -15.78 -38.76
N THR A 87 -2.84 -14.69 -38.96
CA THR A 87 -1.55 -14.53 -38.28
C THR A 87 -1.87 -14.35 -36.79
N SER A 88 -1.87 -15.46 -36.05
CA SER A 88 -2.32 -15.50 -34.66
C SER A 88 -1.28 -14.93 -33.71
N THR A 89 -1.13 -13.61 -33.67
CA THR A 89 -0.54 -12.94 -32.51
C THR A 89 -1.58 -12.93 -31.38
N ASN A 90 -1.18 -13.43 -30.21
CA ASN A 90 -1.97 -13.30 -28.98
C ASN A 90 -1.82 -11.87 -28.47
N SER A 91 -2.69 -10.96 -28.91
CA SER A 91 -2.72 -9.59 -28.39
C SER A 91 -3.29 -9.60 -26.96
N ASN A 92 -2.51 -9.05 -26.02
CA ASN A 92 -2.97 -8.75 -24.66
C ASN A 92 -3.52 -7.31 -24.57
N GLU A 93 -3.73 -6.64 -25.69
CA GLU A 93 -4.14 -5.23 -25.73
C GLU A 93 -5.63 -5.11 -26.04
N PHE A 94 -6.22 -3.99 -25.66
CA PHE A 94 -7.56 -3.64 -26.12
C PHE A 94 -7.48 -3.11 -27.55
N GLU A 95 -8.28 -3.67 -28.45
CA GLU A 95 -8.38 -3.18 -29.83
C GLU A 95 -9.50 -2.14 -29.94
N GLU A 96 -9.15 -0.90 -30.30
CA GLU A 96 -10.11 0.19 -30.49
C GLU A 96 -10.77 0.11 -31.87
N LYS A 97 -12.10 0.25 -31.94
CA LYS A 97 -12.85 0.47 -33.18
C LYS A 97 -13.92 1.55 -33.00
N GLU A 98 -14.32 2.16 -34.11
CA GLU A 98 -15.57 2.92 -34.13
C GLU A 98 -16.74 1.95 -33.93
N PRO A 99 -17.70 2.26 -33.05
CA PRO A 99 -18.88 1.43 -32.88
C PRO A 99 -19.66 1.38 -34.21
N GLU A 100 -20.06 0.18 -34.63
CA GLU A 100 -21.00 0.04 -35.75
C GLU A 100 -22.28 0.84 -35.44
N PRO A 101 -22.83 1.59 -36.42
CA PRO A 101 -24.06 2.33 -36.21
C PRO A 101 -25.16 1.35 -35.78
N VAL A 102 -25.87 1.68 -34.72
CA VAL A 102 -27.11 0.98 -34.36
C VAL A 102 -28.12 1.33 -35.45
N GLU A 103 -28.16 0.55 -36.53
CA GLU A 103 -29.22 0.66 -37.52
C GLU A 103 -30.53 0.25 -36.82
N ILE A 104 -31.36 1.25 -36.52
CA ILE A 104 -32.78 1.01 -36.27
C ILE A 104 -33.37 0.66 -37.63
N VAL A 105 -33.15 -0.59 -38.07
CA VAL A 105 -33.91 -1.14 -39.19
C VAL A 105 -35.34 -1.28 -38.69
N THR A 106 -36.22 -0.43 -39.21
CA THR A 106 -37.68 -0.61 -39.14
C THR A 106 -38.04 -1.87 -39.93
N THR A 107 -37.80 -3.03 -39.33
CA THR A 107 -38.40 -4.30 -39.73
C THR A 107 -38.85 -4.98 -38.45
N ASP A 108 -40.15 -5.29 -38.38
CA ASP A 108 -40.87 -5.94 -37.29
C ASP A 108 -40.31 -7.31 -36.89
N THR A 109 -39.09 -7.34 -36.36
CA THR A 109 -38.54 -8.48 -35.64
C THR A 109 -37.99 -8.05 -34.29
N THR A 110 -38.59 -8.64 -33.27
CA THR A 110 -38.41 -8.47 -31.83
C THR A 110 -36.98 -8.77 -31.34
N ALA A 111 -36.02 -7.88 -31.59
CA ALA A 111 -34.73 -7.92 -30.89
C ALA A 111 -34.84 -7.11 -29.58
N ASN A 112 -34.91 -7.83 -28.45
CA ASN A 112 -34.96 -7.25 -27.11
C ASN A 112 -33.54 -6.74 -26.71
N GLU A 113 -33.05 -5.70 -27.38
CA GLU A 113 -31.73 -5.13 -27.12
C GLU A 113 -31.74 -4.27 -25.84
N GLY A 114 -30.68 -4.38 -25.05
CA GLY A 114 -30.50 -3.57 -23.85
C GLY A 114 -30.04 -2.15 -24.19
N ASN A 115 -30.31 -1.21 -23.29
CA ASN A 115 -29.97 0.19 -23.47
C ASN A 115 -29.51 0.84 -22.16
N THR A 116 -28.65 1.85 -22.27
CA THR A 116 -28.17 2.66 -21.13
C THR A 116 -28.57 4.12 -21.33
N VAL A 117 -29.11 4.73 -20.28
CA VAL A 117 -29.51 6.15 -20.28
C VAL A 117 -28.74 6.90 -19.20
N ILE A 118 -28.21 8.07 -19.55
CA ILE A 118 -27.46 8.95 -18.63
C ILE A 118 -28.27 10.21 -18.34
N TYR A 119 -28.47 10.47 -17.06
CA TYR A 119 -29.15 11.63 -16.52
C TYR A 119 -28.15 12.57 -15.83
N LYS A 120 -28.33 13.86 -16.04
CA LYS A 120 -27.70 14.95 -15.29
C LYS A 120 -28.61 15.40 -14.17
N ILE A 121 -28.04 15.58 -12.99
CA ILE A 121 -28.81 15.98 -11.81
C ILE A 121 -28.06 17.08 -11.08
N LYS A 122 -28.78 18.16 -10.78
CA LYS A 122 -28.28 19.25 -9.94
C LYS A 122 -28.68 18.95 -8.49
N LEU A 123 -27.69 18.78 -7.61
CA LEU A 123 -27.94 18.39 -6.22
C LEU A 123 -28.55 19.50 -5.36
N ASN A 124 -28.31 20.77 -5.72
CA ASN A 124 -28.72 21.94 -4.94
C ASN A 124 -29.97 22.66 -5.47
N GLN A 125 -30.57 22.18 -6.57
CA GLN A 125 -31.77 22.75 -7.17
C GLN A 125 -32.84 21.67 -7.28
N LYS A 126 -34.10 22.03 -7.02
CA LYS A 126 -35.26 21.16 -7.28
C LYS A 126 -35.55 21.10 -8.79
N SER A 127 -34.62 20.55 -9.56
CA SER A 127 -34.73 20.41 -11.01
C SER A 127 -35.00 18.97 -11.39
N LYS A 128 -35.86 18.75 -12.40
CA LYS A 128 -36.05 17.43 -13.00
C LYS A 128 -34.72 16.92 -13.58
N PRO A 129 -34.47 15.60 -13.54
CA PRO A 129 -33.27 15.01 -14.11
C PRO A 129 -33.26 15.25 -15.62
N GLU A 130 -32.20 15.86 -16.11
CA GLU A 130 -32.03 16.15 -17.53
C GLU A 130 -31.41 14.93 -18.21
N ARG A 131 -32.04 14.40 -19.26
CA ARG A 131 -31.48 13.29 -20.01
C ARG A 131 -30.42 13.81 -20.98
N ILE A 132 -29.17 13.38 -20.82
CA ILE A 132 -28.07 13.76 -21.73
C ILE A 132 -27.86 12.74 -22.86
N CYS A 133 -28.07 11.44 -22.58
CA CYS A 133 -27.76 10.39 -23.54
C CYS A 133 -28.69 9.18 -23.38
N SER A 134 -29.24 8.67 -24.49
CA SER A 134 -30.13 7.49 -24.54
C SER A 134 -29.64 6.36 -25.44
N ASP A 135 -28.73 6.65 -26.36
CA ASP A 135 -28.39 5.74 -27.47
C ASP A 135 -27.13 4.92 -27.13
N LEU A 136 -27.09 4.37 -25.93
CA LEU A 136 -25.97 3.59 -25.44
C LEU A 136 -26.39 2.12 -25.27
N PRO A 137 -25.50 1.16 -25.53
CA PRO A 137 -25.82 -0.26 -25.39
C PRO A 137 -26.08 -0.63 -23.93
N GLY A 138 -26.79 -1.74 -23.72
CA GLY A 138 -26.92 -2.38 -22.41
C GLY A 138 -25.60 -3.01 -21.94
N GLY A 139 -25.35 -2.96 -20.62
CA GLY A 139 -24.19 -3.59 -20.00
C GLY A 139 -23.92 -3.15 -18.55
N ILE A 140 -22.80 -3.59 -17.98
CA ILE A 140 -22.34 -3.05 -16.68
C ILE A 140 -21.85 -1.64 -16.93
N VAL A 141 -22.49 -0.65 -16.31
CA VAL A 141 -22.07 0.75 -16.40
C VAL A 141 -21.28 1.16 -15.17
N ILE A 142 -20.17 1.88 -15.37
CA ILE A 142 -19.38 2.53 -14.32
C ILE A 142 -18.91 3.92 -14.77
N PHE A 143 -18.62 4.79 -13.80
CA PHE A 143 -17.95 6.06 -14.05
C PHE A 143 -16.52 6.04 -13.49
N VAL A 144 -15.56 6.46 -14.31
CA VAL A 144 -14.15 6.58 -13.94
C VAL A 144 -13.71 8.03 -14.08
N HIS A 145 -13.19 8.61 -13.01
CA HIS A 145 -12.72 9.98 -12.97
C HIS A 145 -11.23 10.04 -13.32
N ASN A 146 -10.86 11.05 -14.11
CA ASN A 146 -9.47 11.36 -14.37
C ASN A 146 -9.14 12.73 -13.77
N ASP A 147 -8.74 12.73 -12.50
CA ASP A 147 -8.46 13.94 -11.72
C ASP A 147 -7.36 14.81 -12.35
N LYS A 148 -6.43 14.21 -13.10
CA LYS A 148 -5.36 14.95 -13.79
C LYS A 148 -5.87 15.80 -14.96
N LYS A 149 -6.98 15.38 -15.59
CA LYS A 149 -7.47 15.97 -16.85
C LYS A 149 -8.90 16.52 -16.73
N ASN A 150 -9.52 16.47 -15.56
CA ASN A 150 -10.90 16.94 -15.29
C ASN A 150 -11.95 16.39 -16.29
N TYR A 151 -11.86 15.10 -16.60
CA TYR A 151 -12.81 14.41 -17.47
C TYR A 151 -13.39 13.18 -16.77
N ILE A 152 -14.62 12.82 -17.13
CA ILE A 152 -15.30 11.60 -16.66
C ILE A 152 -15.45 10.63 -17.83
N TYR A 153 -15.05 9.39 -17.63
CA TYR A 153 -15.37 8.31 -18.56
C TYR A 153 -16.58 7.54 -18.05
N CYS A 154 -17.61 7.42 -18.89
CA CYS A 154 -18.65 6.42 -18.74
C CYS A 154 -18.21 5.18 -19.52
N LEU A 155 -18.09 4.05 -18.82
CA LEU A 155 -17.70 2.77 -19.39
C LEU A 155 -18.87 1.80 -19.29
N ILE A 156 -19.19 1.11 -20.38
CA ILE A 156 -20.24 0.10 -20.44
C ILE A 156 -19.61 -1.21 -20.91
N PHE A 157 -19.73 -2.25 -20.10
CA PHE A 157 -19.16 -3.57 -20.37
C PHE A 157 -20.26 -4.55 -20.75
N ASN A 158 -20.13 -5.20 -21.89
CA ASN A 158 -21.00 -6.30 -22.30
C ASN A 158 -20.19 -7.37 -23.03
N VAL A 159 -20.83 -8.40 -23.57
CA VAL A 159 -20.16 -9.49 -24.28
C VAL A 159 -19.40 -9.04 -25.54
N LYS A 160 -19.80 -7.92 -26.16
CA LYS A 160 -19.19 -7.37 -27.38
C LYS A 160 -17.92 -6.55 -27.09
N GLY A 161 -17.69 -6.12 -25.86
CA GLY A 161 -16.54 -5.31 -25.48
C GLY A 161 -16.85 -4.25 -24.42
N ILE A 162 -15.96 -3.26 -24.35
CA ILE A 162 -16.06 -2.09 -23.47
C ILE A 162 -16.36 -0.86 -24.32
N PHE A 163 -17.50 -0.22 -24.08
CA PHE A 163 -17.86 1.04 -24.70
C PHE A 163 -17.48 2.19 -23.78
N ARG A 164 -16.70 3.14 -24.28
CA ARG A 164 -16.22 4.30 -23.53
C ARG A 164 -16.78 5.58 -24.13
N LYS A 165 -17.50 6.35 -23.32
CA LYS A 165 -17.91 7.72 -23.63
C LYS A 165 -17.20 8.70 -22.70
N LYS A 166 -16.58 9.72 -23.27
CA LYS A 166 -15.89 10.76 -22.52
C LYS A 166 -16.81 11.96 -22.32
N PHE A 167 -16.93 12.43 -21.08
CA PHE A 167 -17.59 13.68 -20.71
C PHE A 167 -16.55 14.71 -20.28
N THR A 168 -16.67 15.92 -20.83
CA THR A 168 -15.87 17.07 -20.42
C THR A 168 -16.50 17.79 -19.22
N HIS A 169 -15.83 18.82 -18.69
CA HIS A 169 -16.25 19.52 -17.46
C HIS A 169 -17.62 20.23 -17.59
N ASP A 170 -17.96 20.64 -18.82
CA ASP A 170 -19.26 21.15 -19.25
C ASP A 170 -20.32 20.04 -19.43
N LEU A 171 -19.96 18.79 -19.13
CA LEU A 171 -20.76 17.59 -19.35
C LEU A 171 -21.14 17.35 -20.80
N SER A 172 -20.43 17.96 -21.76
CA SER A 172 -20.58 17.60 -23.16
C SER A 172 -19.90 16.25 -23.44
N GLY A 173 -20.65 15.36 -24.08
CA GLY A 173 -20.20 14.01 -24.39
C GLY A 173 -19.51 13.94 -25.74
N LYS A 174 -18.31 13.36 -25.81
CA LYS A 174 -17.69 12.98 -27.09
C LYS A 174 -18.39 11.75 -27.70
N ARG A 175 -18.04 11.46 -28.96
CA ARG A 175 -18.42 10.22 -29.64
C ARG A 175 -17.94 9.01 -28.83
N MET A 176 -18.78 8.00 -28.74
CA MET A 176 -18.48 6.76 -28.05
C MET A 176 -17.45 5.95 -28.84
N LYS A 177 -16.54 5.28 -28.13
CA LYS A 177 -15.53 4.39 -28.70
C LYS A 177 -15.76 2.98 -28.18
N GLN A 178 -15.52 1.96 -28.99
CA GLN A 178 -15.59 0.55 -28.58
C GLN A 178 -14.19 -0.04 -28.47
N PHE A 179 -13.98 -0.85 -27.44
CA PHE A 179 -12.74 -1.57 -27.18
C PHE A 179 -13.05 -3.06 -27.03
N TYR A 180 -12.44 -3.92 -27.85
CA TYR A 180 -12.57 -5.36 -27.68
C TYR A 180 -11.70 -5.87 -26.54
N TYR A 181 -12.18 -6.88 -25.84
CA TYR A 181 -11.39 -7.52 -24.79
C TYR A 181 -10.12 -8.16 -25.35
N PRO A 182 -9.06 -8.30 -24.53
CA PRO A 182 -7.90 -9.09 -24.90
C PRO A 182 -8.32 -10.48 -25.40
N LYS A 183 -7.66 -10.94 -26.46
CA LYS A 183 -8.11 -12.08 -27.30
C LYS A 183 -8.53 -13.32 -26.51
N ARG A 184 -7.77 -13.66 -25.48
CA ARG A 184 -8.06 -14.81 -24.60
C ARG A 184 -9.36 -14.67 -23.82
N LEU A 185 -9.61 -13.49 -23.23
CA LEU A 185 -10.87 -13.24 -22.54
C LEU A 185 -12.03 -13.28 -23.55
N GLN A 186 -11.83 -12.73 -24.75
CA GLN A 186 -12.84 -12.79 -25.81
C GLN A 186 -13.15 -14.24 -26.21
N ASP A 187 -12.13 -15.09 -26.37
CA ASP A 187 -12.30 -16.52 -26.67
C ASP A 187 -13.03 -17.26 -25.54
N ASP A 188 -12.69 -16.98 -24.28
CA ASP A 188 -13.38 -17.54 -23.10
C ASP A 188 -14.86 -17.11 -23.06
N LEU A 189 -15.14 -15.83 -23.30
CA LEU A 189 -16.51 -15.29 -23.38
C LEU A 189 -17.30 -15.98 -24.49
N ASN A 190 -16.72 -16.12 -25.68
CA ASN A 190 -17.37 -16.73 -26.84
C ASN A 190 -17.60 -18.24 -26.67
N THR A 191 -16.75 -18.92 -25.90
CA THR A 191 -16.78 -20.37 -25.74
C THR A 191 -17.64 -20.80 -24.55
N LEU A 192 -17.44 -20.20 -23.38
CA LEU A 192 -18.05 -20.62 -22.11
C LEU A 192 -19.44 -20.00 -21.88
N TYR A 193 -19.73 -18.84 -22.48
CA TYR A 193 -20.94 -18.05 -22.20
C TYR A 193 -21.92 -18.00 -23.39
N LYS A 194 -22.02 -19.12 -24.12
CA LYS A 194 -23.03 -19.29 -25.19
C LYS A 194 -24.46 -19.35 -24.65
N ARG A 195 -24.64 -20.01 -23.50
CA ARG A 195 -25.96 -20.23 -22.85
C ARG A 195 -26.05 -19.62 -21.45
N LYS A 196 -24.90 -19.36 -20.81
CA LYS A 196 -24.78 -18.75 -19.47
C LYS A 196 -24.42 -17.28 -19.61
N SER A 197 -24.98 -16.45 -18.73
CA SER A 197 -24.65 -15.01 -18.66
C SER A 197 -23.19 -14.78 -18.22
N CYS A 198 -22.45 -13.94 -18.94
CA CYS A 198 -21.10 -13.51 -18.58
C CYS A 198 -21.06 -12.33 -17.59
N ILE A 199 -22.22 -11.77 -17.23
CA ILE A 199 -22.30 -10.51 -16.49
C ILE A 199 -21.58 -10.57 -15.13
N THR A 200 -21.75 -11.66 -14.38
CA THR A 200 -21.07 -11.85 -13.09
C THR A 200 -19.56 -11.94 -13.26
N ARG A 201 -19.08 -12.58 -14.32
CA ARG A 201 -17.65 -12.68 -14.63
C ARG A 201 -17.06 -11.30 -14.93
N LEU A 202 -17.74 -10.51 -15.76
CA LEU A 202 -17.32 -9.15 -16.11
C LEU A 202 -17.37 -8.22 -14.89
N PHE A 203 -18.43 -8.29 -14.10
CA PHE A 203 -18.58 -7.47 -12.90
C PHE A 203 -17.46 -7.75 -11.89
N ASN A 204 -17.18 -9.03 -11.65
CA ASN A 204 -16.11 -9.47 -10.74
C ASN A 204 -14.70 -9.12 -11.25
N SER A 205 -14.56 -8.74 -12.52
CA SER A 205 -13.31 -8.27 -13.10
C SER A 205 -13.11 -6.76 -12.96
N ILE A 206 -14.11 -6.01 -12.50
CA ILE A 206 -14.05 -4.54 -12.40
C ILE A 206 -13.82 -4.15 -10.94
N PHE A 207 -12.83 -3.30 -10.69
CA PHE A 207 -12.62 -2.70 -9.38
C PHE A 207 -12.05 -1.29 -9.52
N ASP A 208 -12.79 -0.29 -9.02
CA ASP A 208 -12.47 1.14 -9.18
C ASP A 208 -12.28 1.51 -10.67
N HIS A 209 -11.07 1.91 -11.07
CA HIS A 209 -10.70 2.19 -12.45
C HIS A 209 -9.83 1.08 -13.08
N TYR A 210 -9.73 -0.07 -12.40
CA TYR A 210 -8.96 -1.22 -12.84
C TYR A 210 -9.86 -2.32 -13.40
N PHE A 211 -9.33 -3.03 -14.40
CA PHE A 211 -9.93 -4.23 -14.96
C PHE A 211 -8.97 -5.40 -14.84
N PHE A 212 -9.46 -6.50 -14.30
CA PHE A 212 -8.67 -7.67 -13.91
C PHE A 212 -9.03 -8.89 -14.74
N ILE A 213 -8.02 -9.54 -15.32
CA ILE A 213 -8.19 -10.77 -16.09
C ILE A 213 -7.34 -11.87 -15.48
N GLU A 214 -8.00 -12.88 -14.93
CA GLU A 214 -7.35 -14.12 -14.52
C GLU A 214 -7.07 -15.00 -15.74
N GLN A 215 -5.84 -15.49 -15.85
CA GLN A 215 -5.41 -16.41 -16.89
C GLN A 215 -4.60 -17.57 -16.30
N TYR A 216 -4.54 -18.69 -17.02
CA TYR A 216 -3.64 -19.79 -16.71
C TYR A 216 -2.61 -19.90 -17.82
N LYS A 217 -1.31 -19.74 -17.50
CA LYS A 217 -0.21 -19.79 -18.47
C LYS A 217 0.89 -20.72 -17.96
N GLY A 218 1.20 -21.77 -18.71
CA GLY A 218 2.34 -22.66 -18.41
C GLY A 218 2.28 -23.31 -17.03
N GLY A 219 1.08 -23.63 -16.53
CA GLY A 219 0.89 -24.22 -15.20
C GLY A 219 0.83 -23.22 -14.03
N THR A 220 0.97 -21.91 -14.30
CA THR A 220 0.88 -20.83 -13.30
C THR A 220 -0.36 -19.97 -13.57
N GLN A 221 -1.08 -19.63 -12.50
CA GLN A 221 -2.19 -18.68 -12.60
C GLN A 221 -1.64 -17.26 -12.56
N VAL A 222 -2.09 -16.42 -13.48
CA VAL A 222 -1.62 -15.05 -13.67
C VAL A 222 -2.82 -14.12 -13.63
N LEU A 223 -2.71 -13.03 -12.89
CA LEU A 223 -3.71 -11.98 -12.85
C LEU A 223 -3.18 -10.78 -13.63
N GLN A 224 -3.84 -10.38 -14.70
CA GLN A 224 -3.50 -9.18 -15.47
C GLN A 224 -4.32 -7.99 -14.98
N LEU A 225 -3.68 -6.83 -14.88
CA LEU A 225 -4.23 -5.55 -14.46
C LEU A 225 -4.21 -4.58 -15.62
N TYR A 226 -5.36 -4.01 -15.93
CA TYR A 226 -5.53 -2.97 -16.94
C TYR A 226 -6.07 -1.70 -16.31
N ASP A 227 -5.58 -0.54 -16.73
CA ASP A 227 -6.11 0.76 -16.31
C ASP A 227 -7.15 1.25 -17.33
N LEU A 228 -8.39 1.40 -16.88
CA LEU A 228 -9.51 1.80 -17.74
C LEU A 228 -9.46 3.27 -18.17
N ARG A 229 -8.60 4.09 -17.53
CA ARG A 229 -8.36 5.49 -17.92
C ARG A 229 -7.52 5.55 -19.19
N THR A 230 -6.52 4.68 -19.32
CA THR A 230 -5.61 4.60 -20.47
C THR A 230 -6.03 3.53 -21.48
N MET A 231 -6.77 2.51 -21.05
CA MET A 231 -7.04 1.26 -21.78
C MET A 231 -5.77 0.46 -22.08
N GLU A 232 -4.80 0.49 -21.16
CA GLU A 232 -3.52 -0.22 -21.30
C GLU A 232 -3.33 -1.23 -20.17
N MET A 233 -2.61 -2.32 -20.45
CA MET A 233 -2.16 -3.24 -19.42
C MET A 233 -1.12 -2.51 -18.56
N LYS A 234 -1.38 -2.39 -17.26
CA LYS A 234 -0.40 -1.86 -16.31
C LYS A 234 0.57 -2.94 -15.87
N GLN A 235 0.05 -4.09 -15.44
CA GLN A 235 0.90 -5.12 -14.88
C GLN A 235 0.27 -6.51 -14.89
N PHE A 236 1.06 -7.54 -14.63
CA PHE A 236 0.58 -8.88 -14.30
C PHE A 236 1.20 -9.39 -12.99
N PHE A 237 0.48 -10.30 -12.33
CA PHE A 237 0.85 -10.87 -11.04
C PHE A 237 0.85 -12.39 -11.14
N ASN A 238 1.96 -13.04 -10.78
CA ASN A 238 2.03 -14.50 -10.70
C ASN A 238 1.49 -14.98 -9.35
N LEU A 239 0.41 -15.77 -9.41
CA LEU A 239 -0.26 -16.32 -8.23
C LEU A 239 0.36 -17.67 -7.88
N HIS A 240 1.23 -17.69 -6.88
CA HIS A 240 1.87 -18.92 -6.41
C HIS A 240 0.96 -19.70 -5.46
N VAL A 241 -0.04 -20.39 -6.02
CA VAL A 241 -0.86 -21.34 -5.25
C VAL A 241 -0.12 -22.68 -5.19
N ARG A 242 0.21 -23.16 -3.98
CA ARG A 242 0.87 -24.48 -3.81
C ARG A 242 0.04 -25.56 -4.53
N LYS A 243 0.70 -26.38 -5.37
CA LYS A 243 0.07 -27.44 -6.19
C LYS A 243 -0.86 -28.40 -5.41
N SER A 244 -0.63 -28.58 -4.10
CA SER A 244 -1.48 -29.40 -3.23
C SER A 244 -2.86 -28.79 -2.95
N HIS A 245 -3.01 -27.46 -3.04
CA HIS A 245 -4.29 -26.76 -2.89
C HIS A 245 -5.06 -26.69 -4.20
N VAL A 246 -4.37 -26.61 -5.33
CA VAL A 246 -4.98 -26.52 -6.68
C VAL A 246 -5.92 -27.69 -6.97
N ARG A 247 -5.52 -28.94 -6.65
CA ARG A 247 -6.33 -30.14 -6.93
C ARG A 247 -7.63 -30.23 -6.10
N LYS A 248 -7.74 -29.55 -4.96
CA LYS A 248 -8.97 -29.50 -4.14
C LYS A 248 -9.72 -28.17 -4.28
N SER A 249 -9.07 -27.07 -4.66
CA SER A 249 -9.68 -25.74 -4.83
C SER A 249 -10.38 -25.54 -6.18
N LEU A 250 -10.05 -26.35 -7.20
CA LEU A 250 -10.69 -26.32 -8.53
C LEU A 250 -12.22 -26.50 -8.51
N ARG A 251 -12.81 -26.93 -7.38
CA ARG A 251 -14.27 -27.15 -7.26
C ARG A 251 -15.07 -26.01 -6.61
N LYS A 252 -14.42 -25.00 -6.01
CA LYS A 252 -15.11 -23.81 -5.45
C LYS A 252 -14.19 -22.59 -5.53
N PHE A 253 -14.16 -21.91 -6.68
CA PHE A 253 -13.63 -20.54 -6.75
C PHE A 253 -14.67 -19.59 -6.15
N GLY A 254 -14.23 -18.70 -5.27
CA GLY A 254 -15.11 -17.71 -4.65
C GLY A 254 -15.23 -16.49 -5.55
N THR A 255 -16.00 -15.49 -5.09
CA THR A 255 -15.99 -14.17 -5.73
C THR A 255 -14.62 -13.54 -5.50
N PRO A 256 -13.90 -13.09 -6.55
CA PRO A 256 -12.61 -12.44 -6.37
C PRO A 256 -12.79 -11.12 -5.64
N ILE A 257 -11.84 -10.81 -4.76
CA ILE A 257 -11.89 -9.63 -3.89
C ILE A 257 -10.64 -8.81 -4.12
N PHE A 258 -10.84 -7.53 -4.31
CA PHE A 258 -9.79 -6.55 -4.55
C PHE A 258 -9.88 -5.42 -3.52
N ALA A 259 -8.72 -4.88 -3.16
CA ALA A 259 -8.57 -3.60 -2.49
C ALA A 259 -7.30 -2.90 -3.01
N ARG A 260 -7.21 -1.58 -2.83
CA ARG A 260 -6.00 -0.81 -3.20
C ARG A 260 -5.60 0.13 -2.06
N SER A 261 -4.30 0.39 -1.95
CA SER A 261 -3.78 1.45 -1.07
C SER A 261 -4.25 2.82 -1.56
N ASN A 262 -4.20 3.81 -0.66
CA ASN A 262 -4.58 5.18 -0.97
C ASN A 262 -3.74 5.79 -2.10
N ASP A 263 -2.46 5.43 -2.18
CA ASP A 263 -1.52 5.89 -3.21
C ASP A 263 -1.45 5.01 -4.47
N GLU A 264 -2.34 4.01 -4.57
CA GLU A 264 -2.43 3.02 -5.66
C GLU A 264 -1.17 2.16 -5.88
N LYS A 265 -0.19 2.16 -4.96
CA LYS A 265 1.04 1.35 -5.12
C LYS A 265 0.86 -0.11 -4.75
N ILE A 266 -0.03 -0.43 -3.82
CA ILE A 266 -0.27 -1.80 -3.35
C ILE A 266 -1.70 -2.19 -3.69
N ILE A 267 -1.86 -3.40 -4.24
CA ILE A 267 -3.16 -4.02 -4.45
C ILE A 267 -3.26 -5.29 -3.61
N ALA A 268 -4.39 -5.46 -2.94
CA ALA A 268 -4.76 -6.70 -2.27
C ALA A 268 -5.68 -7.54 -3.18
N PHE A 269 -5.45 -8.84 -3.23
CA PHE A 269 -6.23 -9.76 -4.05
C PHE A 269 -6.51 -11.07 -3.30
N SER A 270 -7.73 -11.59 -3.43
CA SER A 270 -8.12 -12.92 -2.98
C SER A 270 -9.06 -13.59 -3.97
N PHE A 271 -8.99 -14.92 -4.05
CA PHE A 271 -9.98 -15.75 -4.75
C PHE A 271 -11.28 -15.93 -3.96
N GLY A 272 -11.47 -15.21 -2.85
CA GLY A 272 -12.63 -15.32 -1.97
C GLY A 272 -12.54 -16.46 -0.94
N PHE A 273 -11.41 -17.16 -0.86
CA PHE A 273 -11.23 -18.28 0.09
C PHE A 273 -9.83 -18.32 0.69
N GLY A 274 -9.78 -18.36 2.03
CA GLY A 274 -8.62 -18.68 2.86
C GLY A 274 -7.49 -17.66 2.82
N LYS A 275 -7.03 -17.27 1.63
CA LYS A 275 -5.79 -16.52 1.45
C LYS A 275 -6.00 -15.15 0.79
N LEU A 276 -5.30 -14.15 1.29
CA LEU A 276 -5.19 -12.80 0.74
C LEU A 276 -3.73 -12.52 0.36
N PHE A 277 -3.52 -11.93 -0.81
CA PHE A 277 -2.21 -11.59 -1.36
C PHE A 277 -2.07 -10.08 -1.49
N LEU A 278 -0.88 -9.55 -1.24
CA LEU A 278 -0.52 -8.15 -1.49
C LEU A 278 0.54 -8.11 -2.60
N PHE A 279 0.31 -7.27 -3.59
CA PHE A 279 1.21 -7.07 -4.73
C PHE A 279 1.64 -5.61 -4.84
N LEU A 280 2.90 -5.39 -5.22
CA LEU A 280 3.38 -4.07 -5.65
C LEU A 280 2.98 -3.85 -7.11
N VAL A 281 2.20 -2.81 -7.39
CA VAL A 281 1.70 -2.53 -8.74
C VAL A 281 2.82 -2.20 -9.71
N GLU A 282 3.87 -1.52 -9.24
CA GLU A 282 5.00 -1.08 -10.07
C GLU A 282 5.71 -2.22 -10.79
N ASN A 283 5.95 -3.33 -10.10
CA ASN A 283 6.75 -4.44 -10.62
C ASN A 283 6.01 -5.79 -10.60
N GLY A 284 4.76 -5.84 -10.14
CA GLY A 284 3.92 -7.04 -10.11
C GLY A 284 4.35 -8.11 -9.11
N LEU A 285 5.31 -7.80 -8.23
CA LEU A 285 5.82 -8.74 -7.25
C LEU A 285 4.87 -8.85 -6.06
N GLU A 286 4.67 -10.08 -5.58
CA GLU A 286 4.04 -10.33 -4.29
C GLU A 286 4.91 -9.70 -3.19
N ILE A 287 4.33 -9.02 -2.21
CA ILE A 287 5.06 -8.44 -1.07
C ILE A 287 4.78 -9.26 0.19
N ALA A 288 3.52 -9.60 0.42
CA ALA A 288 3.08 -10.39 1.55
C ALA A 288 1.81 -11.17 1.21
N SER A 289 1.51 -12.19 2.01
CA SER A 289 0.25 -12.91 1.90
C SER A 289 -0.13 -13.48 3.25
N GLU A 290 -1.42 -13.51 3.57
CA GLU A 290 -1.95 -14.04 4.83
C GLU A 290 -2.97 -15.15 4.54
N ASP A 291 -2.90 -16.24 5.30
CA ASP A 291 -3.84 -17.36 5.22
C ASP A 291 -4.70 -17.39 6.49
N PHE A 292 -5.97 -17.03 6.34
CA PHE A 292 -6.97 -16.99 7.41
C PHE A 292 -7.53 -18.36 7.77
N GLY A 293 -7.04 -19.44 7.15
CA GLY A 293 -7.38 -20.80 7.48
C GLY A 293 -8.29 -21.47 6.46
N LYS A 294 -8.31 -22.80 6.53
CA LYS A 294 -9.05 -23.64 5.59
C LYS A 294 -10.57 -23.53 5.81
N GLY A 295 -11.32 -23.32 4.73
CA GLY A 295 -12.78 -23.23 4.76
C GLY A 295 -13.33 -21.83 5.07
N VAL A 296 -12.45 -20.86 5.33
CA VAL A 296 -12.84 -19.46 5.55
C VAL A 296 -13.14 -18.79 4.21
N LYS A 297 -14.36 -18.28 4.03
CA LYS A 297 -14.75 -17.47 2.86
C LYS A 297 -14.43 -16.01 3.18
N ILE A 298 -13.62 -15.37 2.34
CA ILE A 298 -13.36 -13.93 2.44
C ILE A 298 -14.49 -13.26 1.65
N LEU A 299 -15.14 -12.26 2.23
CA LEU A 299 -16.27 -11.55 1.62
C LEU A 299 -15.91 -10.12 1.23
N PHE A 300 -14.99 -9.49 1.97
CA PHE A 300 -14.58 -8.12 1.74
C PHE A 300 -13.18 -7.87 2.29
N CYS A 301 -12.43 -6.96 1.66
CA CYS A 301 -11.26 -6.34 2.27
C CYS A 301 -11.08 -4.88 1.85
N ASP A 302 -10.41 -4.08 2.69
CA ASP A 302 -10.00 -2.72 2.36
C ASP A 302 -8.79 -2.25 3.20
N PHE A 303 -8.07 -1.23 2.72
CA PHE A 303 -6.98 -0.59 3.45
C PHE A 303 -7.52 0.50 4.39
N ILE A 304 -7.04 0.52 5.62
CA ILE A 304 -7.38 1.52 6.65
C ILE A 304 -6.12 2.01 7.38
N ASN A 305 -6.26 3.04 8.21
CA ASN A 305 -5.18 3.58 9.04
C ASN A 305 -3.93 3.98 8.23
N ASN A 306 -4.12 4.73 7.13
CA ASN A 306 -3.05 5.15 6.21
C ASN A 306 -2.26 3.94 5.63
N ASP A 307 -3.01 2.94 5.18
CA ASP A 307 -2.50 1.69 4.59
C ASP A 307 -1.64 0.84 5.54
N LYS A 308 -1.71 1.06 6.86
CA LYS A 308 -0.98 0.25 7.87
C LYS A 308 -1.72 -1.03 8.27
N THR A 309 -3.04 -1.06 8.05
CA THR A 309 -3.91 -2.19 8.42
C THR A 309 -4.87 -2.49 7.29
N ILE A 310 -5.13 -3.78 7.06
CA ILE A 310 -6.17 -4.24 6.14
C ILE A 310 -7.32 -4.80 6.96
N ILE A 311 -8.52 -4.24 6.77
CA ILE A 311 -9.74 -4.80 7.32
C ILE A 311 -10.23 -5.91 6.40
N VAL A 312 -10.60 -7.07 6.95
CA VAL A 312 -11.07 -8.23 6.20
C VAL A 312 -12.36 -8.73 6.85
N ILE A 313 -13.43 -8.88 6.07
CA ILE A 313 -14.65 -9.55 6.52
C ILE A 313 -14.59 -10.99 6.05
N VAL A 314 -14.65 -11.91 7.00
CA VAL A 314 -14.60 -13.35 6.74
C VAL A 314 -15.84 -14.04 7.27
N GLN A 315 -16.24 -15.11 6.59
CA GLN A 315 -17.29 -16.02 6.99
C GLN A 315 -16.67 -17.37 7.33
N LYS A 316 -16.79 -17.79 8.59
CA LYS A 316 -16.24 -19.05 9.10
C LYS A 316 -17.26 -20.20 9.05
N SER A 317 -18.54 -19.87 9.22
CA SER A 317 -19.70 -20.78 9.11
C SER A 317 -20.84 -20.06 8.39
N GLU A 318 -21.89 -20.78 7.98
CA GLU A 318 -23.01 -20.21 7.19
C GLU A 318 -23.64 -18.97 7.82
N SER A 319 -23.64 -18.85 9.16
CA SER A 319 -24.29 -17.75 9.89
C SER A 319 -23.34 -16.75 10.55
N GLU A 320 -22.03 -17.02 10.63
CA GLU A 320 -21.10 -16.15 11.38
C GLU A 320 -20.09 -15.44 10.49
N CYS A 321 -20.32 -14.14 10.29
CA CYS A 321 -19.35 -13.21 9.73
C CYS A 321 -18.58 -12.47 10.83
N GLN A 322 -17.27 -12.40 10.68
CA GLN A 322 -16.35 -11.76 11.61
C GLN A 322 -15.42 -10.81 10.87
N ILE A 323 -15.09 -9.69 11.50
CA ILE A 323 -14.02 -8.81 11.03
C ILE A 323 -12.68 -9.28 11.57
N LEU A 324 -11.67 -9.30 10.71
CA LEU A 324 -10.27 -9.46 11.06
C LEU A 324 -9.51 -8.19 10.66
N TYR A 325 -8.57 -7.78 11.49
CA TYR A 325 -7.65 -6.69 11.20
C TYR A 325 -6.27 -7.27 10.97
N TRP A 326 -5.79 -7.21 9.73
CA TRP A 326 -4.43 -7.59 9.40
C TRP A 326 -3.53 -6.37 9.49
N ASN A 327 -2.83 -6.24 10.62
CA ASN A 327 -1.83 -5.21 10.89
C ASN A 327 -0.51 -5.58 10.20
N LEU A 328 -0.18 -4.84 9.12
CA LEU A 328 0.98 -5.12 8.28
C LEU A 328 2.31 -4.94 9.03
N PHE A 329 2.30 -4.08 10.06
CA PHE A 329 3.49 -3.63 10.80
C PHE A 329 3.44 -3.94 12.30
N SER A 330 2.50 -4.75 12.78
CA SER A 330 2.52 -5.28 14.17
C SER A 330 3.58 -6.38 14.29
N THR A 331 4.06 -6.75 15.48
CA THR A 331 4.96 -7.90 15.67
C THR A 331 4.35 -9.02 16.53
N SER A 332 3.38 -8.71 17.38
CA SER A 332 2.79 -9.64 18.35
C SER A 332 1.50 -10.27 17.85
N ASN A 333 0.64 -9.47 17.21
CA ASN A 333 -0.68 -9.87 16.73
C ASN A 333 -0.97 -9.26 15.35
N HIS A 334 -0.30 -9.81 14.34
CA HIS A 334 -0.52 -9.43 12.94
C HIS A 334 -1.98 -9.53 12.51
N VAL A 335 -2.76 -10.49 13.04
CA VAL A 335 -4.19 -10.61 12.74
C VAL A 335 -4.99 -10.52 14.04
N LYS A 336 -5.68 -9.40 14.25
CA LYS A 336 -6.56 -9.19 15.41
C LYS A 336 -8.01 -9.52 15.03
N SER A 337 -8.64 -10.35 15.84
CA SER A 337 -10.08 -10.62 15.72
C SER A 337 -10.90 -9.42 16.17
N GLY A 338 -11.76 -8.92 15.29
CA GLY A 338 -12.75 -7.89 15.55
C GLY A 338 -14.12 -8.47 15.96
N ARG A 339 -15.13 -7.59 15.93
CA ARG A 339 -16.52 -7.93 16.27
C ARG A 339 -17.16 -8.82 15.19
N LYS A 340 -18.16 -9.61 15.60
CA LYS A 340 -19.11 -10.26 14.67
C LYS A 340 -19.97 -9.18 14.00
N VAL A 341 -20.27 -9.37 12.73
CA VAL A 341 -21.04 -8.42 11.93
C VAL A 341 -22.13 -9.16 11.19
N ASN A 342 -23.32 -8.58 11.13
CA ASN A 342 -24.36 -9.04 10.22
C ASN A 342 -24.02 -8.51 8.83
N PHE A 343 -23.30 -9.32 8.05
CA PHE A 343 -22.94 -9.01 6.68
C PHE A 343 -23.69 -9.97 5.76
N VAL A 344 -24.71 -9.45 5.08
CA VAL A 344 -25.52 -10.23 4.14
C VAL A 344 -24.96 -10.00 2.74
N THR A 345 -24.36 -11.03 2.16
CA THR A 345 -24.08 -11.07 0.72
C THR A 345 -25.19 -11.86 0.05
N ASP A 346 -26.05 -11.16 -0.68
CA ASP A 346 -26.96 -11.80 -1.62
C ASP A 346 -26.15 -12.13 -2.89
N GLU A 347 -25.93 -13.41 -3.16
CA GLU A 347 -25.17 -13.86 -4.35
C GLU A 347 -25.90 -13.54 -5.66
N GLU A 348 -27.21 -13.28 -5.62
CA GLU A 348 -28.03 -12.90 -6.77
C GLU A 348 -28.05 -11.39 -7.00
N ASN A 349 -27.97 -10.59 -5.91
CA ASN A 349 -27.93 -9.12 -5.95
C ASN A 349 -26.51 -8.55 -5.78
N ILE A 350 -25.82 -8.46 -6.91
CA ILE A 350 -24.44 -7.96 -7.02
C ILE A 350 -24.31 -6.45 -6.65
N SER A 351 -25.43 -5.69 -6.65
CA SER A 351 -25.49 -4.26 -6.34
C SER A 351 -25.79 -3.92 -4.87
N SER A 352 -25.84 -4.93 -3.99
CA SER A 352 -26.19 -4.77 -2.56
C SER A 352 -25.11 -4.09 -1.70
N ILE A 353 -23.89 -3.94 -2.22
CA ILE A 353 -22.74 -3.39 -1.48
C ILE A 353 -22.17 -2.18 -2.22
N ALA A 354 -21.99 -1.08 -1.50
CA ALA A 354 -21.30 0.12 -1.99
C ALA A 354 -20.10 0.47 -1.11
N ARG A 355 -18.96 0.71 -1.77
CA ARG A 355 -17.71 1.13 -1.12
C ARG A 355 -17.53 2.62 -1.31
N ILE A 356 -17.27 3.34 -0.22
CA ILE A 356 -16.93 4.76 -0.23
C ILE A 356 -15.70 4.90 0.68
N PRO A 357 -14.74 5.79 0.40
CA PRO A 357 -13.61 6.00 1.30
C PRO A 357 -14.06 6.16 2.77
N GLY A 358 -13.63 5.23 3.62
CA GLY A 358 -13.98 5.19 5.05
C GLY A 358 -15.36 4.61 5.41
N LYS A 359 -16.18 4.18 4.44
CA LYS A 359 -17.51 3.59 4.69
C LYS A 359 -17.81 2.40 3.77
N LEU A 360 -18.38 1.35 4.35
CA LEU A 360 -18.96 0.22 3.64
C LEU A 360 -20.45 0.23 3.89
N ILE A 361 -21.23 0.47 2.84
CA ILE A 361 -22.68 0.54 2.91
C ILE A 361 -23.25 -0.74 2.30
N THR A 362 -24.18 -1.37 3.00
CA THR A 362 -24.89 -2.57 2.54
C THR A 362 -26.39 -2.35 2.58
N VAL A 363 -27.08 -2.93 1.60
CA VAL A 363 -28.55 -2.94 1.52
C VAL A 363 -29.02 -4.37 1.70
N ASP A 364 -29.92 -4.59 2.66
CA ASP A 364 -30.51 -5.92 2.88
C ASP A 364 -31.64 -6.23 1.88
N THR A 365 -32.18 -7.45 1.94
CA THR A 365 -33.29 -7.90 1.08
C THR A 365 -34.59 -7.12 1.31
N TYR A 366 -34.71 -6.38 2.41
CA TYR A 366 -35.87 -5.53 2.72
C TYR A 366 -35.64 -4.07 2.30
N GLY A 367 -34.48 -3.75 1.71
CA GLY A 367 -34.12 -2.40 1.28
C GLY A 367 -33.57 -1.51 2.40
N ASN A 368 -33.28 -2.04 3.58
CA ASN A 368 -32.69 -1.26 4.67
C ASN A 368 -31.21 -0.98 4.40
N ILE A 369 -30.83 0.28 4.51
CA ILE A 369 -29.45 0.73 4.31
C ILE A 369 -28.73 0.71 5.66
N SER A 370 -27.60 0.02 5.73
CA SER A 370 -26.76 -0.01 6.93
C SER A 370 -25.31 0.29 6.58
N SER A 371 -24.62 0.99 7.48
CA SER A 371 -23.18 1.21 7.38
C SER A 371 -22.46 0.21 8.27
N VAL A 372 -21.61 -0.62 7.67
CA VAL A 372 -20.84 -1.64 8.37
C VAL A 372 -19.76 -0.98 9.25
N PHE A 373 -19.15 0.10 8.75
CA PHE A 373 -17.99 0.76 9.38
C PHE A 373 -18.31 1.79 10.46
N ASP A 374 -19.51 2.38 10.48
CA ASP A 374 -19.87 3.39 11.48
C ASP A 374 -19.90 2.83 12.93
N ARG A 375 -19.81 1.49 13.11
CA ARG A 375 -19.73 0.81 14.41
C ARG A 375 -18.32 0.36 14.84
N LEU A 376 -17.26 0.66 14.07
CA LEU A 376 -15.96 -0.03 14.18
C LEU A 376 -14.74 0.85 14.50
N ILE A 377 -14.88 2.17 14.61
CA ILE A 377 -13.73 3.08 14.73
C ILE A 377 -13.07 3.05 16.13
N ASN A 378 -13.72 2.50 17.16
CA ASN A 378 -13.19 2.54 18.55
C ASN A 378 -12.41 1.28 19.01
N ASN A 379 -12.10 0.30 18.14
CA ASN A 379 -11.36 -0.91 18.54
C ASN A 379 -9.97 -1.05 17.87
N CYS A 380 -9.54 -0.02 17.13
CA CYS A 380 -8.25 0.03 16.44
C CYS A 380 -7.09 0.42 17.36
N ASP A 381 -7.27 0.38 18.69
CA ASP A 381 -6.19 0.71 19.62
C ASP A 381 -4.99 -0.22 19.39
N PRO A 382 -3.78 0.35 19.26
CA PRO A 382 -2.55 -0.41 19.25
C PRO A 382 -2.38 -1.14 20.58
N GLU A 383 -1.58 -2.20 20.52
CA GLU A 383 -1.35 -3.22 21.54
C GLU A 383 -0.99 -2.69 22.93
N GLU A 384 -1.06 -3.56 23.95
CA GLU A 384 -0.46 -3.29 25.26
C GLU A 384 1.04 -2.97 25.10
N GLU A 385 1.47 -1.78 25.53
CA GLU A 385 2.85 -1.32 25.39
C GLU A 385 3.84 -2.28 26.11
N GLY A 386 4.95 -2.61 25.44
CA GLY A 386 6.17 -3.08 26.11
C GLY A 386 6.36 -4.58 26.34
N LYS A 387 5.36 -5.46 26.12
CA LYS A 387 5.54 -6.90 26.40
C LYS A 387 6.59 -7.61 25.52
N GLU A 388 6.75 -7.21 24.25
CA GLU A 388 7.64 -7.90 23.30
C GLU A 388 9.02 -7.24 23.09
N ILE A 389 9.26 -5.97 23.43
CA ILE A 389 10.63 -5.38 23.36
C ILE A 389 11.57 -6.15 24.30
N HIS A 390 11.06 -6.57 25.46
CA HIS A 390 11.76 -7.45 26.38
C HIS A 390 12.05 -8.86 25.81
N SER A 391 11.47 -9.25 24.67
CA SER A 391 11.66 -10.58 24.07
C SER A 391 12.71 -10.65 22.96
N ILE A 392 13.22 -9.51 22.46
CA ILE A 392 14.43 -9.50 21.61
C ILE A 392 15.66 -10.05 22.38
N VAL A 393 15.58 -10.05 23.71
CA VAL A 393 16.46 -10.78 24.63
C VAL A 393 15.56 -11.46 25.65
N ILE A 394 15.14 -12.71 25.42
CA ILE A 394 14.39 -13.49 26.43
C ILE A 394 15.11 -13.38 27.78
N HIS A 395 14.44 -12.80 28.77
CA HIS A 395 14.33 -13.39 30.10
C HIS A 395 12.94 -13.07 30.69
N ASN A 396 12.29 -14.12 31.18
CA ASN A 396 11.08 -14.08 31.99
C ASN A 396 11.37 -13.26 33.25
N ASP A 397 10.78 -12.09 33.39
CA ASP A 397 10.55 -11.52 34.71
C ASP A 397 9.12 -10.98 34.79
N ASN A 398 8.29 -11.77 35.48
CA ASN A 398 6.99 -11.37 35.95
C ASN A 398 7.18 -10.28 37.02
N SER A 399 7.27 -9.01 36.64
CA SER A 399 7.04 -7.92 37.59
C SER A 399 6.20 -6.81 36.97
N LYS A 400 4.91 -6.83 37.30
CA LYS A 400 3.99 -5.71 37.11
C LYS A 400 4.24 -4.70 38.23
N LEU A 401 5.12 -3.73 38.00
CA LEU A 401 5.16 -2.51 38.82
C LEU A 401 5.38 -1.31 37.88
N VAL A 402 4.29 -0.78 37.32
CA VAL A 402 4.33 0.48 36.57
C VAL A 402 4.38 1.62 37.60
N GLU A 403 5.58 2.02 38.02
CA GLU A 403 5.76 3.33 38.64
C GLU A 403 5.39 4.42 37.62
N SER A 404 4.68 5.46 38.06
CA SER A 404 4.32 6.57 37.17
C SER A 404 5.58 7.28 36.64
N PRO A 405 5.65 7.64 35.34
CA PRO A 405 6.84 8.27 34.75
C PRO A 405 7.23 9.55 35.50
N ARG A 406 8.51 9.69 35.86
CA ARG A 406 9.01 10.89 36.56
C ARG A 406 9.52 11.91 35.55
N LYS A 407 9.03 13.16 35.64
CA LYS A 407 9.54 14.28 34.85
C LYS A 407 10.92 14.67 35.38
N MET A 408 11.92 14.69 34.51
CA MET A 408 13.27 15.13 34.85
C MET A 408 13.43 16.63 34.60
N SER A 409 14.06 17.33 35.54
CA SER A 409 14.48 18.71 35.36
C SER A 409 15.80 18.75 34.59
N CYS A 410 15.75 19.00 33.28
CA CYS A 410 16.92 19.28 32.46
C CYS A 410 17.41 20.73 32.73
N SER A 411 17.95 20.99 33.92
CA SER A 411 18.66 22.25 34.17
C SER A 411 20.05 22.19 33.55
N LYS A 412 20.53 23.31 32.98
CA LYS A 412 21.90 23.42 32.46
C LYS A 412 22.86 23.22 33.63
N SER A 413 23.45 22.02 33.74
CA SER A 413 24.50 21.78 34.72
C SER A 413 25.78 22.51 34.28
N LYS A 414 26.67 22.86 35.21
CA LYS A 414 27.99 23.43 34.89
C LYS A 414 28.93 22.40 34.22
N ASN A 415 28.52 21.14 34.12
CA ASN A 415 29.34 20.05 33.62
C ASN A 415 28.93 19.66 32.20
N GLU A 416 29.93 19.47 31.33
CA GLU A 416 29.72 19.06 29.92
C GLU A 416 29.11 17.65 29.80
N HIS A 417 29.19 16.82 30.84
CA HIS A 417 28.51 15.52 30.92
C HIS A 417 27.70 15.42 32.20
N THR A 418 26.38 15.33 32.05
CA THR A 418 25.47 15.15 33.18
C THR A 418 25.05 13.69 33.28
N ILE A 419 25.23 13.07 34.45
CA ILE A 419 24.86 11.66 34.70
C ILE A 419 23.79 11.64 35.79
N TYR A 420 22.67 11.01 35.50
CA TYR A 420 21.57 10.83 36.43
C TYR A 420 21.34 9.34 36.74
N SER A 421 21.13 9.03 38.01
CA SER A 421 20.59 7.74 38.46
C SER A 421 19.34 8.02 39.29
N LEU A 422 18.25 7.33 38.98
CA LEU A 422 17.00 7.43 39.74
C LEU A 422 17.08 6.75 41.11
N TYR A 423 18.04 5.83 41.27
CA TYR A 423 18.07 4.88 42.38
C TYR A 423 19.36 4.92 43.21
N SER A 424 20.40 5.60 42.73
CA SER A 424 21.69 5.73 43.43
C SER A 424 22.10 7.19 43.62
N GLN A 425 22.54 7.53 44.83
CA GLN A 425 23.14 8.84 45.15
C GLN A 425 24.65 8.88 44.84
N ASN A 426 25.26 7.74 44.50
CA ASN A 426 26.68 7.65 44.17
C ASN A 426 26.93 7.92 42.68
N LYS A 427 28.05 8.57 42.34
CA LYS A 427 28.47 8.83 40.95
C LYS A 427 28.87 7.53 40.26
N THR A 428 27.91 6.83 39.66
CA THR A 428 28.17 5.65 38.82
C THR A 428 28.85 6.07 37.52
N LYS A 429 29.85 5.30 37.07
CA LYS A 429 30.47 5.50 35.75
C LYS A 429 29.47 5.14 34.65
N PRO A 430 29.30 5.98 33.61
CA PRO A 430 28.41 5.66 32.51
C PRO A 430 28.98 4.50 31.68
N LEU A 431 28.12 3.63 31.17
CA LEU A 431 28.44 2.58 30.20
C LEU A 431 29.03 3.18 28.92
N VAL A 432 28.44 4.27 28.43
CA VAL A 432 28.89 5.02 27.24
C VAL A 432 28.90 6.51 27.55
N SER A 433 29.97 7.18 27.14
CA SER A 433 30.25 8.57 27.54
C SER A 433 30.33 9.57 26.41
N LYS A 434 30.49 9.17 25.15
CA LYS A 434 30.67 10.10 24.02
C LYS A 434 30.29 9.47 22.68
N GLU A 435 29.76 10.28 21.76
CA GLU A 435 29.64 9.92 20.34
C GLU A 435 31.03 9.87 19.67
N PRO A 436 31.42 8.74 19.06
CA PRO A 436 32.75 8.55 18.48
C PRO A 436 33.14 9.54 17.37
N TRP A 437 32.15 10.09 16.66
CA TRP A 437 32.33 11.01 15.52
C TRP A 437 32.35 12.49 15.92
N VAL A 438 32.20 12.81 17.21
CA VAL A 438 32.25 14.19 17.72
C VAL A 438 33.63 14.45 18.34
N ILE A 439 34.38 15.42 17.80
CA ILE A 439 35.77 15.67 18.21
C ILE A 439 35.81 16.58 19.44
N ASP A 440 35.08 17.67 19.38
CA ASP A 440 35.00 18.71 20.40
C ASP A 440 34.20 18.25 21.61
N VAL A 441 34.16 19.11 22.61
CA VAL A 441 33.43 18.89 23.85
C VAL A 441 32.03 19.46 23.74
N TYR A 442 31.06 18.75 24.28
CA TYR A 442 29.66 19.10 24.13
C TYR A 442 28.81 18.57 25.28
N ASP A 443 27.70 19.26 25.47
CA ASP A 443 26.68 18.91 26.45
C ASP A 443 26.03 17.58 26.10
N ARG A 444 26.12 16.64 27.03
CA ARG A 444 25.53 15.30 26.89
C ARG A 444 24.98 14.80 28.21
N THR A 445 23.95 13.97 28.11
CA THR A 445 23.23 13.45 29.27
C THR A 445 23.20 11.93 29.24
N SER A 446 23.55 11.29 30.35
CA SER A 446 23.38 9.85 30.57
C SER A 446 22.39 9.64 31.71
N VAL A 447 21.42 8.76 31.51
CA VAL A 447 20.46 8.39 32.57
C VAL A 447 20.30 6.88 32.65
N PHE A 448 20.39 6.31 33.85
CA PHE A 448 20.06 4.90 34.06
C PHE A 448 18.54 4.69 34.15
N LEU A 449 18.03 3.70 33.42
CA LEU A 449 16.60 3.41 33.29
C LEU A 449 16.11 2.31 34.25
N ASP A 450 17.00 1.68 35.01
CA ASP A 450 16.68 0.58 35.92
C ASP A 450 17.41 0.71 37.26
N LYS A 451 16.87 0.01 38.28
CA LYS A 451 17.41 -0.02 39.65
C LYS A 451 18.82 -0.60 39.71
N GLU A 452 19.10 -1.57 38.83
CA GLU A 452 20.37 -2.30 38.77
C GLU A 452 21.46 -1.55 37.99
N GLU A 453 21.15 -0.38 37.42
CA GLU A 453 22.05 0.42 36.57
C GLU A 453 22.64 -0.40 35.41
N THR A 454 21.86 -1.33 34.86
CA THR A 454 22.24 -2.17 33.72
C THR A 454 21.85 -1.54 32.39
N THR A 455 20.86 -0.64 32.37
CA THR A 455 20.34 -0.01 31.15
C THR A 455 20.56 1.50 31.21
N GLN A 456 21.30 2.06 30.25
CA GLN A 456 21.61 3.48 30.15
C GLN A 456 20.99 4.11 28.90
N LEU A 457 20.19 5.16 29.10
CA LEU A 457 19.85 6.16 28.08
C LEU A 457 21.00 7.16 27.92
N PHE A 458 21.47 7.37 26.70
CA PHE A 458 22.47 8.36 26.35
C PHE A 458 21.89 9.35 25.34
N ILE A 459 21.88 10.63 25.70
CA ILE A 459 21.46 11.77 24.87
C ILE A 459 22.73 12.52 24.48
N GLY A 460 23.12 12.37 23.22
CA GLY A 460 24.28 13.02 22.63
C GLY A 460 23.94 14.32 21.92
N ARG A 461 24.88 14.79 21.08
CA ARG A 461 24.72 15.99 20.24
C ARG A 461 23.69 15.77 19.15
N SER A 462 23.70 14.59 18.55
CA SER A 462 22.90 14.26 17.35
C SER A 462 22.09 12.98 17.47
N THR A 463 22.36 12.18 18.51
CA THR A 463 21.75 10.85 18.68
C THR A 463 21.20 10.64 20.08
N ILE A 464 20.19 9.78 20.16
CA ILE A 464 19.63 9.23 21.40
C ILE A 464 19.83 7.72 21.34
N GLN A 465 20.42 7.14 22.38
CA GLN A 465 20.88 5.75 22.36
C GLN A 465 20.47 5.05 23.67
N VAL A 466 20.11 3.77 23.60
CA VAL A 466 19.91 2.92 24.78
C VAL A 466 20.94 1.80 24.75
N TRP A 467 21.67 1.68 25.85
CA TRP A 467 22.74 0.70 26.04
C TRP A 467 22.40 -0.21 27.21
N ARG A 468 22.73 -1.49 27.10
CA ARG A 468 22.53 -2.47 28.17
C ARG A 468 23.80 -3.24 28.48
N LYS A 469 24.04 -3.48 29.75
CA LYS A 469 25.10 -4.36 30.26
C LYS A 469 24.58 -5.80 30.35
N ILE A 470 25.31 -6.75 29.79
CA ILE A 470 24.94 -8.18 29.86
C ILE A 470 25.44 -8.77 31.19
N ALA A 471 24.55 -9.44 31.94
CA ALA A 471 24.92 -10.15 33.16
C ALA A 471 25.99 -11.23 32.88
N GLY A 472 27.07 -11.24 33.67
CA GLY A 472 28.16 -12.21 33.53
C GLY A 472 29.25 -11.87 32.50
N ASN A 473 29.10 -10.78 31.72
CA ASN A 473 30.12 -10.34 30.76
C ASN A 473 30.43 -8.84 30.92
N LYS A 474 31.68 -8.40 30.65
CA LYS A 474 32.04 -6.96 30.65
C LYS A 474 31.55 -6.22 29.39
N LYS A 475 30.76 -6.88 28.54
CA LYS A 475 30.32 -6.36 27.23
C LYS A 475 29.02 -5.57 27.37
N VAL A 476 29.00 -4.39 26.76
CA VAL A 476 27.81 -3.54 26.62
C VAL A 476 27.21 -3.78 25.23
N GLU A 477 25.88 -3.82 25.11
CA GLU A 477 25.16 -3.93 23.84
C GLU A 477 24.29 -2.69 23.59
N LEU A 478 24.11 -2.34 22.32
CA LEU A 478 23.21 -1.27 21.88
C LEU A 478 21.84 -1.89 21.64
N GLU A 479 20.81 -1.40 22.32
CA GLU A 479 19.43 -1.87 22.15
C GLU A 479 18.59 -0.95 21.26
N TYR A 480 18.90 0.36 21.27
CA TYR A 480 18.16 1.35 20.49
C TYR A 480 19.06 2.52 20.09
N ILE A 481 18.80 3.07 18.91
CA ILE A 481 19.40 4.33 18.46
C ILE A 481 18.41 5.12 17.61
N TRP A 482 18.40 6.43 17.81
CA TRP A 482 17.76 7.43 16.95
C TRP A 482 18.76 8.54 16.64
N ALA A 483 18.63 9.14 15.46
CA ALA A 483 19.46 10.26 15.01
C ALA A 483 18.58 11.36 14.41
N ASN A 484 18.97 12.61 14.63
CA ASN A 484 18.25 13.78 14.11
C ASN A 484 18.47 14.04 12.62
N ASN A 485 19.35 13.28 11.95
CA ASN A 485 19.68 13.39 10.53
C ASN A 485 20.11 14.80 10.05
N VAL A 486 20.58 15.65 10.97
CA VAL A 486 21.14 16.97 10.62
C VAL A 486 22.38 16.80 9.75
N LYS A 487 22.54 17.72 8.78
CA LYS A 487 23.71 17.74 7.89
C LYS A 487 25.01 17.76 8.68
N ALA A 488 25.96 16.92 8.25
CA ALA A 488 27.24 16.77 8.94
C ALA A 488 27.98 18.11 9.16
N ASN A 489 27.87 19.09 8.26
CA ASN A 489 28.54 20.38 8.40
C ASN A 489 27.84 21.41 9.32
N ARG A 490 26.65 21.10 9.84
CA ARG A 490 25.85 22.00 10.72
C ARG A 490 25.61 21.44 12.12
N GLU A 491 26.19 20.28 12.40
CA GLU A 491 26.01 19.55 13.66
C GLU A 491 26.47 20.33 14.90
N GLU A 492 27.47 21.19 14.76
CA GLU A 492 27.97 22.06 15.85
C GLU A 492 26.94 23.12 16.26
N THR A 493 26.23 23.70 15.28
CA THR A 493 25.21 24.74 15.52
C THR A 493 23.84 24.16 15.83
N CYS A 494 23.57 22.91 15.46
CA CYS A 494 22.25 22.30 15.53
C CYS A 494 22.23 21.09 16.48
N ALA A 495 22.83 21.25 17.66
CA ALA A 495 22.80 20.24 18.71
C ALA A 495 21.39 20.05 19.27
N LEU A 496 21.11 18.83 19.75
CA LEU A 496 19.84 18.49 20.40
C LEU A 496 19.63 19.30 21.68
N LYS A 497 18.48 19.96 21.76
CA LYS A 497 17.95 20.64 22.95
C LYS A 497 16.79 19.81 23.48
N VAL A 498 16.83 19.47 24.76
CA VAL A 498 15.79 18.68 25.43
C VAL A 498 14.79 19.61 26.09
N ASP A 499 13.52 19.54 25.69
CA ASP A 499 12.45 20.34 26.30
C ASP A 499 11.79 19.59 27.47
N GLU A 500 11.50 18.32 27.24
CA GLU A 500 10.83 17.45 28.21
C GLU A 500 11.50 16.09 28.20
N LEU A 501 11.76 15.55 29.39
CA LEU A 501 12.28 14.20 29.58
C LEU A 501 11.49 13.53 30.71
N TYR A 502 10.90 12.39 30.39
CA TYR A 502 10.17 11.53 31.32
C TYR A 502 10.82 10.15 31.32
N ILE A 503 11.01 9.60 32.51
CA ILE A 503 11.70 8.32 32.68
C ILE A 503 10.83 7.40 33.53
N GLY A 504 10.65 6.17 33.05
CA GLY A 504 10.04 5.07 33.78
C GLY A 504 11.01 3.91 33.90
N ASP A 505 10.57 2.81 34.52
CA ASP A 505 11.38 1.58 34.56
C ASP A 505 11.55 1.04 33.14
N ARG A 506 12.82 0.90 32.71
CA ARG A 506 13.24 0.49 31.36
C ARG A 506 12.48 1.23 30.24
N SER A 507 12.12 2.49 30.46
CA SER A 507 11.36 3.28 29.50
C SER A 507 11.67 4.76 29.59
N PHE A 508 11.54 5.48 28.47
CA PHE A 508 11.64 6.93 28.42
C PHE A 508 10.70 7.54 27.39
N TYR A 509 10.40 8.82 27.59
CA TYR A 509 9.78 9.70 26.62
C TYR A 509 10.53 11.04 26.65
N ILE A 510 10.90 11.55 25.49
CA ILE A 510 11.67 12.77 25.35
C ILE A 510 11.15 13.62 24.20
N LYS A 511 10.99 14.93 24.45
CA LYS A 511 10.78 15.94 23.42
C LYS A 511 12.07 16.69 23.16
N VAL A 512 12.49 16.70 21.90
CA VAL A 512 13.72 17.35 21.46
C VAL A 512 13.50 18.37 20.35
N ARG A 513 14.34 19.40 20.34
CA ARG A 513 14.42 20.47 19.34
C ARG A 513 15.85 20.72 18.91
N TRP A 514 16.03 21.36 17.76
CA TRP A 514 17.32 21.82 17.24
C TRP A 514 17.09 22.96 16.24
N ASP A 515 18.13 23.70 15.89
CA ASP A 515 17.99 25.00 15.19
C ASP A 515 17.54 24.91 13.71
N GLU A 516 17.37 23.71 13.14
CA GLU A 516 16.78 23.53 11.80
C GLU A 516 15.25 23.27 11.86
N LEU A 517 14.67 23.10 13.04
CA LEU A 517 13.22 23.00 13.22
C LEU A 517 12.59 24.40 13.18
N LYS A 518 11.34 24.49 12.68
CA LYS A 518 10.57 25.74 12.77
C LYS A 518 10.23 26.07 14.22
N ASP A 519 10.06 27.34 14.51
CA ASP A 519 9.64 27.80 15.83
C ASP A 519 8.36 27.06 16.26
N ASN A 520 8.38 26.48 17.46
CA ASN A 520 7.34 25.63 18.07
C ASN A 520 7.23 24.17 17.57
N GLU A 521 8.01 23.74 16.57
CA GLU A 521 8.09 22.32 16.22
C GLU A 521 8.99 21.56 17.21
N PHE A 522 8.70 20.29 17.42
CA PHE A 522 9.50 19.38 18.25
C PHE A 522 9.39 17.95 17.70
N PHE A 523 10.36 17.11 18.07
CA PHE A 523 10.32 15.69 17.78
C PHE A 523 10.17 14.90 19.07
N GLU A 524 9.26 13.93 19.06
CA GLU A 524 9.02 13.04 20.19
C GLU A 524 9.72 11.71 19.96
N VAL A 525 10.52 11.29 20.94
CA VAL A 525 11.14 9.97 20.95
C VAL A 525 10.66 9.27 22.21
N LYS A 526 10.13 8.06 22.05
CA LYS A 526 9.81 7.20 23.19
C LYS A 526 10.51 5.85 23.06
N TRP A 527 10.64 5.13 24.15
CA TRP A 527 11.07 3.73 24.11
C TRP A 527 10.58 3.06 25.38
N PRO A 528 9.91 1.89 25.32
CA PRO A 528 9.51 1.16 24.11
C PRO A 528 8.46 1.92 23.26
N TYR A 529 8.35 1.59 21.95
CA TYR A 529 7.25 2.08 21.10
C TYR A 529 6.06 1.11 21.11
N SER A 530 4.86 1.64 20.85
CA SER A 530 3.62 0.85 20.75
C SER A 530 3.57 -0.04 19.52
N ASP A 531 4.36 0.24 18.48
CA ASP A 531 4.54 -0.63 17.31
C ASP A 531 5.72 -1.61 17.48
N ASN A 532 6.21 -1.72 18.70
CA ASN A 532 7.23 -2.64 19.19
C ASN A 532 8.59 -2.49 18.50
N HIS A 533 8.73 -2.91 17.24
CA HIS A 533 10.02 -2.93 16.53
C HIS A 533 10.07 -2.06 15.27
N VAL A 534 8.92 -1.69 14.69
CA VAL A 534 8.93 -1.02 13.37
C VAL A 534 9.57 0.36 13.44
N THR A 535 9.11 1.24 14.33
CA THR A 535 9.74 2.55 14.54
C THR A 535 11.21 2.44 14.97
N PRO A 536 11.59 1.60 15.97
CA PRO A 536 13.00 1.36 16.30
C PRO A 536 13.90 0.96 15.14
N ILE A 537 13.43 0.09 14.23
CA ILE A 537 14.23 -0.37 13.09
C ILE A 537 14.33 0.72 12.02
N ILE A 538 13.28 1.52 11.81
CA ILE A 538 13.36 2.72 10.97
C ILE A 538 14.45 3.66 11.51
N HIS A 539 14.43 3.93 12.82
CA HIS A 539 15.41 4.79 13.47
C HIS A 539 16.84 4.23 13.40
N ALA A 540 17.01 2.92 13.53
CA ALA A 540 18.30 2.27 13.34
C ALA A 540 18.83 2.44 11.91
N CYS A 541 17.98 2.27 10.90
CA CYS A 541 18.32 2.52 9.49
C CYS A 541 18.67 4.00 9.24
N ASP A 542 17.90 4.94 9.81
CA ASP A 542 18.17 6.38 9.74
C ASP A 542 19.52 6.74 10.39
N ALA A 543 19.79 6.20 11.57
CA ALA A 543 21.09 6.36 12.23
C ALA A 543 22.23 5.78 11.37
N PHE A 544 21.98 4.69 10.65
CA PHE A 544 22.96 4.10 9.75
C PHE A 544 23.35 5.04 8.59
N GLU A 545 22.36 5.69 7.98
CA GLU A 545 22.54 6.75 7.00
C GLU A 545 23.28 7.96 7.60
N HIS A 546 22.84 8.42 8.78
CA HIS A 546 23.44 9.54 9.53
C HIS A 546 24.94 9.38 9.76
N LEU A 547 25.37 8.17 10.14
CA LEU A 547 26.77 7.85 10.40
C LEU A 547 27.62 7.88 9.13
N ASN A 548 27.12 7.36 8.01
CA ASN A 548 27.87 7.35 6.77
C ASN A 548 28.24 8.75 6.29
N TYR A 549 27.40 9.76 6.52
CA TYR A 549 27.76 11.15 6.20
C TYR A 549 28.84 11.75 7.12
N ARG A 550 29.20 11.09 8.23
CA ARG A 550 30.19 11.55 9.22
C ARG A 550 31.51 10.78 9.18
N ARG A 551 31.60 9.72 8.37
CA ARG A 551 32.80 8.87 8.27
C ARG A 551 34.08 9.65 7.95
N ASN A 552 33.99 10.71 7.15
CA ASN A 552 35.14 11.52 6.75
C ASN A 552 35.63 12.49 7.84
N LYS A 553 34.89 12.65 8.95
CA LYS A 553 35.29 13.50 10.08
C LYS A 553 36.25 12.79 11.04
N LEU A 554 36.47 11.48 10.87
CA LEU A 554 37.23 10.67 11.80
C LEU A 554 38.74 10.81 11.51
N ALA A 555 39.51 11.12 12.55
CA ALA A 555 40.98 11.16 12.49
C ALA A 555 41.59 10.07 13.37
N GLY A 556 42.43 9.22 12.79
CA GLY A 556 43.21 8.18 13.47
C GLY A 556 42.50 6.82 13.63
N ASN A 557 43.29 5.75 13.68
CA ASN A 557 42.83 4.35 13.65
C ASN A 557 41.89 3.98 14.81
N LYS A 558 42.13 4.52 16.01
CA LYS A 558 41.30 4.24 17.20
C LYS A 558 39.86 4.74 17.00
N LYS A 559 39.68 5.95 16.49
CA LYS A 559 38.34 6.52 16.24
C LYS A 559 37.62 5.78 15.11
N GLN A 560 38.35 5.39 14.06
CA GLN A 560 37.80 4.57 12.99
C GLN A 560 37.29 3.22 13.52
N HIS A 561 38.05 2.54 14.37
CA HIS A 561 37.63 1.27 14.95
C HIS A 561 36.35 1.41 15.77
N VAL A 562 36.25 2.43 16.63
CA VAL A 562 35.03 2.65 17.44
C VAL A 562 33.83 3.02 16.56
N PHE A 563 34.06 3.75 15.47
CA PHE A 563 33.01 4.06 14.49
C PHE A 563 32.50 2.81 13.75
N GLU A 564 33.40 1.93 13.30
CA GLU A 564 32.98 0.67 12.68
C GLU A 564 32.30 -0.27 13.70
N ASP A 565 32.77 -0.34 14.95
CA ASP A 565 32.09 -1.10 16.02
C ASP A 565 30.65 -0.59 16.24
N MET A 566 30.43 0.73 16.16
CA MET A 566 29.07 1.29 16.22
C MET A 566 28.21 0.86 15.03
N LYS A 567 28.76 0.85 13.82
CA LYS A 567 28.06 0.38 12.62
C LYS A 567 27.72 -1.11 12.72
N ASP A 568 28.61 -1.92 13.27
CA ASP A 568 28.37 -3.35 13.51
C ASP A 568 27.25 -3.56 14.54
N ARG A 569 27.20 -2.75 15.60
CA ARG A 569 26.11 -2.78 16.59
C ARG A 569 24.76 -2.43 15.99
N ILE A 570 24.68 -1.37 15.19
CA ILE A 570 23.44 -1.00 14.48
C ILE A 570 23.06 -2.11 13.48
N SER A 571 24.02 -2.64 12.73
CA SER A 571 23.79 -3.73 11.79
C SER A 571 23.25 -4.97 12.50
N TYR A 572 23.73 -5.24 13.72
CA TYR A 572 23.28 -6.35 14.53
C TYR A 572 21.83 -6.21 15.02
N ILE A 573 21.38 -5.01 15.40
CA ILE A 573 19.98 -4.72 15.71
C ILE A 573 19.09 -5.06 14.50
N ILE A 574 19.46 -4.56 13.32
CA ILE A 574 18.72 -4.78 12.08
C ILE A 574 18.71 -6.27 11.71
N TRP A 575 19.86 -6.93 11.75
CA TRP A 575 20.01 -8.35 11.46
C TRP A 575 19.12 -9.21 12.38
N ARG A 576 19.11 -8.93 13.69
CA ARG A 576 18.31 -9.68 14.66
C ARG A 576 16.81 -9.55 14.37
N PHE A 577 16.36 -8.36 13.99
CA PHE A 577 14.98 -8.14 13.56
C PHE A 577 14.63 -8.91 12.29
N ILE A 578 15.48 -8.84 11.25
CA ILE A 578 15.26 -9.59 9.99
C ILE A 578 15.15 -11.08 10.26
N LYS A 579 16.06 -11.62 11.08
CA LYS A 579 16.09 -13.04 11.43
C LYS A 579 14.80 -13.49 12.13
N ASN A 580 14.26 -12.67 13.03
CA ASN A 580 13.07 -13.00 13.81
C ASN A 580 11.76 -12.70 13.07
N LYS A 581 11.73 -11.66 12.21
CA LYS A 581 10.53 -11.14 11.56
C LYS A 581 10.75 -10.77 10.08
N PRO A 582 11.14 -11.73 9.22
CA PRO A 582 11.51 -11.47 7.82
C PRO A 582 10.35 -10.91 6.97
N ASN A 583 9.12 -11.34 7.21
CA ASN A 583 7.94 -10.85 6.48
C ASN A 583 7.65 -9.37 6.76
N ILE A 584 7.87 -8.92 8.00
CA ILE A 584 7.69 -7.51 8.38
C ILE A 584 8.77 -6.67 7.72
N TRP A 585 10.02 -7.14 7.75
CA TRP A 585 11.12 -6.47 7.05
C TRP A 585 10.78 -6.23 5.58
N ARG A 586 10.26 -7.26 4.89
CA ARG A 586 9.88 -7.13 3.48
C ARG A 586 8.78 -6.10 3.23
N LEU A 587 7.78 -6.01 4.12
CA LEU A 587 6.76 -4.95 4.07
C LEU A 587 7.36 -3.57 4.36
N MET A 588 8.26 -3.47 5.34
CA MET A 588 8.95 -2.24 5.68
C MET A 588 9.89 -1.77 4.56
N ASP A 589 10.52 -2.70 3.82
CA ASP A 589 11.34 -2.38 2.66
C ASP A 589 10.52 -1.64 1.60
N VAL A 590 9.30 -2.10 1.33
CA VAL A 590 8.39 -1.44 0.39
C VAL A 590 7.90 -0.08 0.93
N ARG A 591 7.59 0.04 2.23
CA ARG A 591 6.96 1.25 2.81
C ARG A 591 7.93 2.35 3.23
N PHE A 592 9.07 2.02 3.85
CA PHE A 592 9.91 2.97 4.61
C PHE A 592 11.32 3.17 4.05
N ASP A 593 11.59 2.68 2.84
CA ASP A 593 12.87 2.88 2.13
C ASP A 593 14.10 2.42 2.92
N ILE A 594 13.93 1.44 3.82
CA ILE A 594 14.98 0.98 4.72
C ILE A 594 16.16 0.37 3.97
N MET A 595 15.96 -0.30 2.83
CA MET A 595 17.08 -0.82 2.03
C MET A 595 17.97 0.30 1.48
N ALA A 596 17.40 1.41 1.01
CA ALA A 596 18.18 2.56 0.56
C ALA A 596 19.08 3.11 1.67
N LYS A 597 18.51 3.26 2.89
CA LYS A 597 19.25 3.72 4.07
C LYS A 597 20.39 2.77 4.43
N VAL A 598 20.15 1.46 4.36
CA VAL A 598 21.18 0.42 4.58
C VAL A 598 22.27 0.47 3.51
N ILE A 599 21.92 0.65 2.23
CA ILE A 599 22.86 0.82 1.12
C ILE A 599 23.72 2.08 1.33
N ILE A 600 23.11 3.20 1.71
CA ILE A 600 23.82 4.45 1.99
C ILE A 600 24.79 4.24 3.16
N GLY A 601 24.36 3.56 4.23
CA GLY A 601 25.18 3.23 5.39
C GLY A 601 26.40 2.34 5.09
N GLY A 602 26.33 1.54 4.01
CA GLY A 602 27.48 0.83 3.45
C GLY A 602 27.95 -0.38 4.26
N SER A 603 27.03 -1.20 4.79
CA SER A 603 27.36 -2.51 5.36
C SER A 603 27.21 -3.62 4.33
N ASN A 604 28.34 -4.07 3.77
CA ASN A 604 28.35 -5.13 2.76
C ASN A 604 27.83 -6.46 3.32
N THR A 605 28.14 -6.77 4.59
CA THR A 605 27.72 -8.00 5.27
C THR A 605 26.21 -8.03 5.50
N LEU A 606 25.63 -6.92 5.99
CA LEU A 606 24.19 -6.82 6.21
C LEU A 606 23.42 -6.85 4.88
N ILE A 607 23.89 -6.13 3.86
CA ILE A 607 23.26 -6.14 2.52
C ILE A 607 23.31 -7.56 1.93
N LYS A 608 24.46 -8.23 1.99
CA LYS A 608 24.58 -9.61 1.53
C LYS A 608 23.59 -10.53 2.26
N TYR A 609 23.45 -10.37 3.57
CA TYR A 609 22.49 -11.15 4.36
C TYR A 609 21.04 -10.86 3.97
N ILE A 610 20.65 -9.60 3.75
CA ILE A 610 19.29 -9.23 3.29
C ILE A 610 18.98 -9.89 1.94
N LEU A 611 19.94 -9.89 1.01
CA LEU A 611 19.73 -10.39 -0.35
C LEU A 611 19.81 -11.92 -0.43
N PHE A 612 20.75 -12.55 0.27
CA PHE A 612 21.07 -13.97 0.07
C PHE A 612 20.89 -14.85 1.32
N GLY A 613 20.60 -14.26 2.48
CA GLY A 613 20.52 -14.97 3.76
C GLY A 613 21.87 -15.47 4.27
N ASP A 614 21.84 -16.45 5.18
CA ASP A 614 23.03 -17.13 5.71
C ASP A 614 23.37 -18.44 4.97
N GLY A 615 22.67 -18.74 3.88
CA GLY A 615 22.80 -19.97 3.09
C GLY A 615 22.12 -21.21 3.68
N LYS A 616 21.54 -21.12 4.89
CA LYS A 616 20.77 -22.21 5.51
C LYS A 616 19.26 -21.99 5.40
N ASP A 617 18.84 -20.74 5.39
CA ASP A 617 17.44 -20.34 5.27
C ASP A 617 16.93 -20.35 3.82
N LYS A 618 15.61 -20.50 3.65
CA LYS A 618 14.96 -20.28 2.34
C LYS A 618 15.23 -18.85 1.91
N ASN A 619 15.52 -18.64 0.62
CA ASN A 619 15.57 -17.29 0.05
C ASN A 619 14.19 -16.62 0.21
N TRP A 620 14.08 -15.74 1.21
CA TRP A 620 12.84 -15.08 1.60
C TRP A 620 12.45 -13.94 0.66
N ASN A 621 13.30 -13.61 -0.31
CA ASN A 621 13.09 -12.51 -1.24
C ASN A 621 12.78 -11.21 -0.48
N LEU A 622 13.62 -10.89 0.52
CA LEU A 622 13.37 -9.84 1.52
C LEU A 622 13.37 -8.42 0.94
N HIS A 623 14.17 -8.19 -0.10
CA HIS A 623 14.23 -6.92 -0.78
C HIS A 623 13.34 -6.95 -2.02
N ILE A 624 12.53 -5.91 -2.24
CA ILE A 624 11.70 -5.75 -3.44
C ILE A 624 12.18 -4.54 -4.24
N PRO A 625 12.65 -4.71 -5.49
CA PRO A 625 13.15 -3.61 -6.31
C PRO A 625 12.04 -2.60 -6.60
N LYS A 626 12.30 -1.31 -6.40
CA LYS A 626 11.33 -0.24 -6.68
C LYS A 626 12.03 1.06 -7.10
N ILE A 627 11.31 1.87 -7.83
CA ILE A 627 11.67 3.21 -8.31
C ILE A 627 10.83 4.24 -7.57
N ASN A 628 9.53 4.00 -7.41
CA ASN A 628 8.60 4.99 -6.87
C ASN A 628 8.50 4.91 -5.33
N ARG A 629 9.36 5.67 -4.66
CA ARG A 629 9.43 5.75 -3.18
C ARG A 629 8.18 6.36 -2.55
N TRP A 630 7.82 5.90 -1.34
CA TRP A 630 6.64 6.41 -0.63
C TRP A 630 6.90 7.81 -0.08
N GLU A 631 5.94 8.72 -0.22
CA GLU A 631 6.02 10.01 0.45
C GLU A 631 5.64 9.83 1.93
N ASN A 632 6.63 9.65 2.80
CA ASN A 632 6.37 9.56 4.24
C ASN A 632 6.11 10.96 4.81
N GLU A 633 4.99 11.13 5.52
CA GLU A 633 4.63 12.41 6.17
C GLU A 633 5.70 12.86 7.18
N ASP A 634 6.29 11.92 7.91
CA ASP A 634 7.42 12.21 8.82
C ASP A 634 8.68 12.66 8.07
N GLU A 635 8.89 12.18 6.83
CA GLU A 635 9.95 12.70 5.96
C GLU A 635 9.60 14.05 5.34
N LYS A 636 8.31 14.39 5.15
CA LYS A 636 7.87 15.71 4.68
C LYS A 636 8.26 16.82 5.66
N LYS A 637 8.20 16.55 6.97
CA LYS A 637 8.56 17.53 8.01
C LYS A 637 10.03 17.97 7.94
N PHE A 638 10.95 17.13 7.46
CA PHE A 638 12.39 17.40 7.56
C PHE A 638 13.19 17.39 6.25
N LYS A 639 12.69 16.76 5.17
CA LYS A 639 13.46 16.58 3.92
C LYS A 639 13.14 17.55 2.78
N ILE A 640 12.05 18.35 2.84
CA ILE A 640 11.66 19.22 1.72
C ILE A 640 12.60 20.44 1.61
N GLU A 641 12.92 21.15 2.69
CA GLU A 641 13.79 22.34 2.60
C GLU A 641 15.30 22.01 2.57
N THR A 642 15.69 20.84 3.08
CA THR A 642 17.08 20.50 3.36
C THR A 642 17.85 20.02 2.11
N ILE A 643 17.17 19.54 1.06
CA ILE A 643 17.80 18.99 -0.16
C ILE A 643 17.78 19.99 -1.34
N GLU A 644 16.86 20.95 -1.38
CA GLU A 644 16.61 21.72 -2.60
C GLU A 644 17.69 22.76 -2.97
N LYS A 645 18.58 23.15 -2.03
CA LYS A 645 19.55 24.24 -2.29
C LYS A 645 20.88 23.84 -2.95
N LYS A 646 21.15 22.59 -3.31
CA LYS A 646 22.49 22.20 -3.80
C LYS A 646 22.57 21.17 -4.93
N GLY A 647 21.61 21.08 -5.85
CA GLY A 647 21.81 20.35 -7.12
C GLY A 647 22.20 18.86 -7.00
N GLU A 648 22.16 18.26 -5.81
CA GLU A 648 22.38 16.84 -5.59
C GLU A 648 21.04 16.13 -5.81
N THR A 649 21.06 15.20 -6.76
CA THR A 649 19.90 14.56 -7.37
C THR A 649 18.96 13.97 -6.32
N ARG A 650 17.66 14.28 -6.45
CA ARG A 650 16.59 13.81 -5.55
C ARG A 650 16.63 12.28 -5.40
N ILE A 651 17.14 11.76 -4.28
CA ILE A 651 17.12 10.32 -3.92
C ILE A 651 15.71 9.73 -4.08
N LYS A 652 14.68 10.56 -3.88
CA LYS A 652 13.25 10.23 -3.99
C LYS A 652 12.84 9.57 -5.32
N ASN A 653 13.58 9.80 -6.41
CA ASN A 653 13.26 9.24 -7.73
C ASN A 653 14.28 8.19 -8.19
N LEU A 654 15.10 7.67 -7.28
CA LEU A 654 16.13 6.70 -7.61
C LEU A 654 15.82 5.33 -7.02
N SER A 655 16.00 4.30 -7.83
CA SER A 655 16.00 2.92 -7.36
C SER A 655 17.18 2.65 -6.43
N ASP A 656 17.06 1.62 -5.60
CA ASP A 656 18.14 1.19 -4.70
C ASP A 656 19.43 0.87 -5.46
N LEU A 657 19.31 0.30 -6.66
CA LEU A 657 20.43 0.07 -7.57
C LEU A 657 21.07 1.37 -8.09
N GLN A 658 20.26 2.35 -8.52
CA GLN A 658 20.78 3.66 -8.93
C GLN A 658 21.50 4.38 -7.79
N ILE A 659 20.97 4.30 -6.56
CA ILE A 659 21.62 4.82 -5.36
C ILE A 659 22.98 4.15 -5.17
N ALA A 660 23.03 2.81 -5.20
CA ALA A 660 24.27 2.06 -5.06
C ALA A 660 25.32 2.46 -6.13
N ILE A 661 24.92 2.59 -7.40
CA ILE A 661 25.80 2.98 -8.51
C ILE A 661 26.35 4.40 -8.29
N ARG A 662 25.50 5.36 -7.91
CA ARG A 662 25.92 6.75 -7.70
C ARG A 662 26.84 6.90 -6.49
N LEU A 663 26.64 6.10 -5.45
CA LEU A 663 27.53 6.06 -4.29
C LEU A 663 28.94 5.57 -4.66
N CYS A 664 29.13 4.87 -5.78
CA CYS A 664 30.46 4.51 -6.28
C CYS A 664 31.25 5.70 -6.87
N LYS A 665 30.62 6.84 -7.19
CA LYS A 665 31.26 7.95 -7.93
C LYS A 665 32.31 8.74 -7.13
N LYS A 666 32.61 8.41 -5.87
CA LYS A 666 33.54 9.17 -5.00
C LYS A 666 34.70 8.32 -4.45
N GLY A 667 35.91 8.53 -4.98
CA GLY A 667 37.21 8.23 -4.34
C GLY A 667 37.63 6.76 -4.16
N LEU A 668 38.63 6.54 -3.29
CA LEU A 668 39.33 5.27 -3.02
C LEU A 668 38.43 4.09 -2.58
N GLU A 669 37.16 4.34 -2.26
CA GLU A 669 36.19 3.33 -1.78
C GLU A 669 35.33 2.72 -2.90
N CYS A 670 35.62 3.03 -4.17
CA CYS A 670 34.88 2.50 -5.32
C CYS A 670 34.71 0.97 -5.26
N ASN A 671 35.75 0.24 -4.83
CA ASN A 671 35.77 -1.23 -4.75
C ASN A 671 34.84 -1.82 -3.68
N ARG A 672 34.64 -1.14 -2.54
CA ARG A 672 33.73 -1.64 -1.50
C ARG A 672 32.28 -1.43 -1.88
N ARG A 673 31.98 -0.32 -2.57
CA ARG A 673 30.62 0.03 -3.00
C ARG A 673 30.22 -0.64 -4.33
N SER A 674 31.18 -1.00 -5.19
CA SER A 674 30.91 -1.80 -6.39
C SER A 674 30.39 -3.20 -6.07
N LEU A 675 30.82 -3.77 -4.94
CA LEU A 675 30.33 -5.07 -4.47
C LEU A 675 28.82 -5.06 -4.18
N ILE A 676 28.30 -3.97 -3.61
CA ILE A 676 26.85 -3.80 -3.38
C ILE A 676 26.09 -3.81 -4.70
N VAL A 677 26.61 -3.12 -5.72
CA VAL A 677 26.03 -3.11 -7.07
C VAL A 677 26.01 -4.51 -7.66
N ALA A 678 27.11 -5.27 -7.52
CA ALA A 678 27.19 -6.66 -7.97
C ALA A 678 26.15 -7.54 -7.26
N TYR A 679 26.03 -7.44 -5.93
CA TYR A 679 25.04 -8.19 -5.16
C TYR A 679 23.60 -7.90 -5.59
N LEU A 680 23.25 -6.63 -5.83
CA LEU A 680 21.92 -6.27 -6.30
C LEU A 680 21.63 -6.84 -7.70
N LEU A 681 22.58 -6.74 -8.63
CA LEU A 681 22.43 -7.26 -9.99
C LEU A 681 22.29 -8.79 -10.01
N GLU A 682 23.13 -9.49 -9.25
CA GLU A 682 23.05 -10.95 -9.08
C GLU A 682 21.69 -11.35 -8.50
N TYR A 683 21.29 -10.73 -7.39
CA TYR A 683 20.01 -10.98 -6.73
C TYR A 683 18.79 -10.76 -7.63
N TYR A 684 18.77 -9.65 -8.39
CA TYR A 684 17.68 -9.37 -9.33
C TYR A 684 17.65 -10.36 -10.50
N THR A 685 18.82 -10.71 -11.02
CA THR A 685 18.93 -11.66 -12.14
C THR A 685 18.48 -13.06 -11.72
N GLU A 686 18.93 -13.57 -10.57
CA GLU A 686 18.51 -14.88 -10.05
C GLU A 686 17.00 -14.96 -9.84
N ASN A 687 16.39 -13.90 -9.31
CA ASN A 687 14.94 -13.87 -9.05
C ASN A 687 14.10 -13.59 -10.30
N SER A 688 14.69 -13.05 -11.37
CA SER A 688 13.99 -12.79 -12.63
C SER A 688 13.41 -14.05 -13.29
N LEU A 689 14.02 -15.21 -13.02
CA LEU A 689 13.52 -16.52 -13.45
C LEU A 689 12.13 -16.84 -12.87
N LYS A 690 11.77 -16.26 -11.72
CA LYS A 690 10.44 -16.41 -11.10
C LYS A 690 9.44 -15.37 -11.62
N HIS A 691 9.89 -14.13 -11.81
CA HIS A 691 9.06 -13.03 -12.29
C HIS A 691 9.91 -11.92 -12.93
N ILE A 692 9.56 -11.46 -14.13
CA ILE A 692 10.35 -10.42 -14.83
C ILE A 692 10.44 -9.10 -14.05
N GLY A 693 9.45 -8.82 -13.20
CA GLY A 693 9.39 -7.64 -12.34
C GLY A 693 10.63 -7.40 -11.46
N TRP A 694 11.42 -8.44 -11.18
CA TRP A 694 12.70 -8.30 -10.49
C TRP A 694 13.73 -7.46 -11.25
N LEU A 695 13.59 -7.33 -12.58
CA LEU A 695 14.47 -6.51 -13.42
C LEU A 695 13.93 -5.09 -13.67
N SER A 696 12.78 -4.72 -13.09
CA SER A 696 12.12 -3.42 -13.31
C SER A 696 13.03 -2.22 -13.07
N THR A 697 13.90 -2.28 -12.06
CA THR A 697 14.85 -1.21 -11.73
C THR A 697 16.13 -1.26 -12.54
N VAL A 698 16.44 -2.39 -13.19
CA VAL A 698 17.70 -2.59 -13.92
C VAL A 698 17.70 -1.75 -15.19
N SER A 699 16.61 -1.75 -15.96
CA SER A 699 16.48 -0.94 -17.18
C SER A 699 16.72 0.54 -16.92
N GLU A 700 16.14 1.09 -15.85
CA GLU A 700 16.32 2.48 -15.43
C GLU A 700 17.74 2.78 -14.92
N ALA A 701 18.44 1.78 -14.40
CA ALA A 701 19.81 1.93 -13.91
C ALA A 701 20.87 1.84 -15.03
N LEU A 702 20.53 1.30 -16.21
CA LEU A 702 21.48 1.11 -17.33
C LEU A 702 22.23 2.40 -17.72
N PRO A 703 21.58 3.58 -17.86
CA PRO A 703 22.30 4.82 -18.18
C PRO A 703 23.33 5.23 -17.12
N ASP A 704 23.03 4.98 -15.84
CA ASP A 704 23.96 5.26 -14.74
C ASP A 704 25.15 4.28 -14.74
N LEU A 705 24.92 3.04 -15.18
CA LEU A 705 25.94 2.00 -15.32
C LEU A 705 26.88 2.26 -16.52
N SER A 706 26.32 2.61 -17.68
CA SER A 706 27.08 2.84 -18.93
C SER A 706 28.01 4.05 -18.84
N ASN A 707 27.54 5.13 -18.21
CA ASN A 707 28.37 6.30 -17.90
C ASN A 707 29.59 5.95 -17.02
N LYS A 708 29.52 4.85 -16.24
CA LYS A 708 30.64 4.37 -15.42
C LYS A 708 31.67 3.56 -16.24
N CYS A 709 31.21 2.72 -17.17
CA CYS A 709 32.09 1.95 -18.06
C CYS A 709 32.87 2.86 -19.03
N ASN A 710 32.26 3.94 -19.51
CA ASN A 710 32.94 4.91 -20.39
C ASN A 710 34.03 5.73 -19.68
N LEU A 711 34.08 5.74 -18.35
CA LEU A 711 35.15 6.37 -17.57
C LEU A 711 36.35 5.43 -17.34
N SER A 712 36.20 4.10 -17.49
CA SER A 712 37.36 3.18 -17.45
C SER A 712 38.03 2.98 -18.81
N LEU A 713 37.44 3.46 -19.90
CA LEU A 713 38.01 3.42 -21.27
C LEU A 713 38.68 4.75 -21.69
N LYS A 714 38.77 5.73 -20.78
CA LYS A 714 39.40 7.05 -21.02
C LYS A 714 40.66 7.30 -20.18
N LEU A 715 41.31 6.25 -19.72
CA LEU A 715 42.68 6.32 -19.21
C LEU A 715 43.54 5.42 -20.09
N HIS A 716 44.14 6.05 -21.11
CA HIS A 716 45.35 5.57 -21.75
C HIS A 716 46.52 5.66 -20.77
#